data_AF-A0A6J5WJI0-F1
#
_entry.id   AF-A0A6J5WJI0-F1
#
_cell.length_a   1.000
_cell.length_b   1.000
_cell.length_c   1.000
_cell.angle_alpha   90.00
_cell.angle_beta   90.00
_cell.angle_gamma   90.00
#
_symmetry.space_group_name_H-M   'P 1'
#
loop_
_entity.id
_entity.type
_entity.pdbx_description
1 polymer ?
#
loop_
_entity_poly.entity_id
_entity_poly.type
_entity_poly.pdbx_seq_one_letter_code
_entity_poly.pdbx_strand_id
1 'polypeptide(L)'
;MASFVTFLRFPSLSFSPNTLRVSPKRCRFKAQIAVTDAEKAGVAVVWLKHDLRIDDHPALLAASNHNAVVPLYIFDHRIISRFSEKMIEMLVLALQDLRSSLRDKGSNLMIRLGSAESALQELVKEVQLVTTVYAEEEVEYGYRQMTGSVKGTLEAMPSAPNFVLWRTPFYDVKSLKDIPDSYNDFTKLRLPITLPLPPATLTGGEMELDWGAIPTFDDLMEFVKANPCKVEESWASTKEMLTETILMKEILKPGGRNTINSSFRHVQVQSKRHENSVFVKGHSVGGGTSNILKALAAYLRYLEGTERDHYWKEVHERMPYAESRNGASFTTLFGPALSLGILSRRRVHFEALKYEKERDSGFLSSFGYSSATVATTVDSVCSMEWYSLVALKSQINDDRRYHIRIWRWKGYLIQYTVVGHEGPATLLVHGFGAFLDHYRDNICSIAEGGNRVWAITILGFGKSEKPNVVYTELMWAEMLRDFIIEVVGEPVHLVGNSIGGYIIAIVARLCPALAKSVVLINSGGNVIPGYSSALFTKERRTSGASWLGAKFLLFYLRLTLKDIVKNCYPAKTERVDNWLIDEMLRASYDPGVAVVLESVFSFNLSVPLNYLLDGFEDRVLIIQGMRDPISDSKSKVAMLKEHCAGFIIKELDAGHCPHDELPVEVNSIILEWIVSLSSKLPVGSFK
;
A
#
# COMPACT_ATOMS: atom_id res chain seq x y z
N MET A 1 -40.63 -60.34 50.66
CA MET A 1 -39.20 -59.98 50.81
C MET A 1 -38.67 -59.58 49.43
N ALA A 2 -38.01 -58.41 49.35
CA ALA A 2 -37.11 -57.88 48.30
C ALA A 2 -37.27 -58.45 46.87
N SER A 3 -37.72 -57.73 45.83
CA SER A 3 -37.09 -56.58 45.12
C SER A 3 -35.62 -56.89 44.74
N PHE A 4 -35.15 -56.85 43.49
CA PHE A 4 -35.29 -55.84 42.43
C PHE A 4 -34.79 -56.41 41.08
N VAL A 5 -35.44 -56.09 39.96
CA VAL A 5 -34.81 -55.71 38.66
C VAL A 5 -35.84 -54.87 37.90
N THR A 6 -35.58 -53.58 37.62
CA THR A 6 -35.68 -52.96 36.27
C THR A 6 -35.25 -51.49 36.28
N PHE A 7 -34.96 -51.01 35.07
CA PHE A 7 -34.11 -49.91 34.63
C PHE A 7 -34.62 -48.47 34.81
N LEU A 8 -33.63 -47.56 34.80
CA LEU A 8 -33.57 -46.20 34.24
C LEU A 8 -34.51 -45.09 34.76
N ARG A 9 -33.88 -44.06 35.35
CA ARG A 9 -34.03 -42.64 34.98
C ARG A 9 -32.90 -41.78 35.57
N PHE A 10 -32.54 -40.73 34.83
CA PHE A 10 -31.55 -39.67 35.13
C PHE A 10 -31.61 -39.10 36.55
N PRO A 11 -30.50 -38.48 37.01
CA PRO A 11 -30.64 -37.09 37.42
C PRO A 11 -29.52 -36.15 36.95
N SER A 12 -29.96 -34.93 36.70
CA SER A 12 -29.25 -33.65 36.73
C SER A 12 -28.08 -33.57 37.72
N LEU A 13 -26.96 -33.00 37.30
CA LEU A 13 -26.01 -32.37 38.21
C LEU A 13 -25.47 -31.05 37.64
N SER A 14 -25.73 -30.02 38.43
CA SER A 14 -25.16 -28.69 38.44
C SER A 14 -23.64 -28.73 38.57
N PHE A 15 -22.95 -27.77 37.94
CA PHE A 15 -21.54 -27.51 38.23
C PHE A 15 -21.32 -26.05 38.66
N SER A 16 -20.88 -25.91 39.91
CA SER A 16 -20.28 -24.72 40.50
C SER A 16 -19.06 -24.24 39.71
N PRO A 17 -18.74 -22.94 39.76
CA PRO A 17 -17.54 -22.40 39.13
C PRO A 17 -16.32 -22.72 39.99
N ASN A 18 -15.55 -23.75 39.61
CA ASN A 18 -14.19 -23.89 40.13
C ASN A 18 -13.27 -22.95 39.36
N THR A 19 -12.95 -21.83 40.03
CA THR A 19 -11.93 -20.87 39.64
C THR A 19 -10.55 -21.53 39.58
N LEU A 20 -10.12 -21.92 38.37
CA LEU A 20 -8.71 -22.18 38.10
C LEU A 20 -7.99 -20.84 37.97
N ARG A 21 -7.29 -20.51 39.06
CA ARG A 21 -6.44 -19.33 39.24
C ARG A 21 -5.22 -19.45 38.32
N VAL A 22 -5.37 -19.08 37.04
CA VAL A 22 -4.25 -18.89 36.12
C VAL A 22 -3.64 -17.52 36.46
N SER A 23 -2.46 -17.53 37.07
CA SER A 23 -1.66 -16.33 37.29
C SER A 23 -1.18 -15.81 35.93
N PRO A 24 -1.57 -14.60 35.50
CA PRO A 24 -1.02 -14.00 34.30
C PRO A 24 0.38 -13.50 34.67
N LYS A 25 1.42 -14.15 34.16
CA LYS A 25 2.75 -13.54 34.09
C LYS A 25 2.63 -12.30 33.20
N ARG A 26 2.39 -11.14 33.83
CA ARG A 26 2.37 -9.81 33.24
C ARG A 26 3.66 -9.64 32.42
N CYS A 27 3.53 -9.64 31.09
CA CYS A 27 4.57 -9.08 30.24
C CYS A 27 4.58 -7.56 30.53
N ARG A 28 5.59 -7.09 31.27
CA ARG A 28 5.79 -5.66 31.53
C ARG A 28 6.40 -5.03 30.27
N PHE A 29 5.55 -4.60 29.34
CA PHE A 29 5.90 -3.43 28.56
C PHE A 29 5.92 -2.24 29.52
N LYS A 30 7.11 -1.78 29.89
CA LYS A 30 7.27 -0.50 30.57
C LYS A 30 6.95 0.61 29.57
N ALA A 31 5.68 0.98 29.44
CA ALA A 31 5.35 2.39 29.35
C ALA A 31 5.60 2.97 30.75
N GLN A 32 6.87 3.20 31.11
CA GLN A 32 7.21 3.97 32.30
C GLN A 32 7.15 5.44 31.93
N ILE A 33 5.94 5.99 31.89
CA ILE A 33 5.75 7.40 32.25
C ILE A 33 5.34 7.33 33.71
N ALA A 34 6.25 7.70 34.61
CA ALA A 34 5.91 7.90 36.01
C ALA A 34 4.99 9.12 36.04
N VAL A 35 3.68 8.88 36.13
CA VAL A 35 2.66 9.94 36.14
C VAL A 35 2.85 10.75 37.41
N THR A 36 3.21 12.03 37.26
CA THR A 36 3.26 12.98 38.37
C THR A 36 1.85 13.44 38.69
N ASP A 37 1.57 13.88 39.92
CA ASP A 37 0.24 14.39 40.30
C ASP A 37 -0.21 15.60 39.45
N ALA A 38 0.71 16.27 38.75
CA ALA A 38 0.42 17.35 37.81
C ALA A 38 -0.20 16.87 36.48
N GLU A 39 0.14 15.66 35.99
CA GLU A 39 -0.42 15.11 34.74
C GLU A 39 -1.88 14.69 34.88
N LYS A 40 -2.32 14.33 36.10
CA LYS A 40 -3.73 14.07 36.39
C LYS A 40 -4.60 15.32 36.22
N ALA A 41 -4.04 16.54 36.22
CA ALA A 41 -4.83 17.77 36.18
C ALA A 41 -5.14 18.30 34.76
N GLY A 42 -4.47 17.78 33.72
CA GLY A 42 -4.49 18.36 32.36
C GLY A 42 -5.45 17.70 31.36
N VAL A 43 -5.51 18.27 30.16
CA VAL A 43 -6.26 17.73 29.01
C VAL A 43 -5.29 17.04 28.04
N ALA A 44 -5.61 15.81 27.64
CA ALA A 44 -4.88 15.10 26.59
C ALA A 44 -5.60 15.24 25.25
N VAL A 45 -4.86 15.60 24.20
CA VAL A 45 -5.34 15.54 22.81
C VAL A 45 -4.86 14.25 22.18
N VAL A 46 -5.74 13.51 21.51
CA VAL A 46 -5.37 12.33 20.71
C VAL A 46 -5.64 12.63 19.25
N TRP A 47 -4.59 12.92 18.50
CA TRP A 47 -4.67 13.25 17.08
C TRP A 47 -4.71 11.98 16.23
N LEU A 48 -5.92 11.67 15.75
CA LEU A 48 -6.27 10.51 14.96
C LEU A 48 -6.01 10.77 13.47
N LYS A 49 -5.48 9.76 12.78
CA LYS A 49 -5.13 9.76 11.36
C LYS A 49 -5.59 8.46 10.69
N HIS A 50 -4.81 7.38 10.85
CA HIS A 50 -5.09 6.04 10.33
C HIS A 50 -5.35 5.03 11.46
N ASP A 51 -5.92 5.51 12.55
CA ASP A 51 -6.18 4.80 13.79
C ASP A 51 -7.62 5.03 14.26
N LEU A 52 -8.58 5.10 13.32
CA LEU A 52 -9.97 5.50 13.53
C LEU A 52 -10.83 4.46 14.28
N ARG A 53 -10.42 4.12 15.51
CA ARG A 53 -11.06 3.12 16.37
C ARG A 53 -10.91 3.47 17.85
N ILE A 54 -11.73 2.86 18.68
CA ILE A 54 -11.63 2.96 20.15
C ILE A 54 -11.04 1.71 20.82
N ASP A 55 -11.12 0.56 20.15
CA ASP A 55 -10.51 -0.68 20.62
C ASP A 55 -9.04 -0.74 20.21
N ASP A 56 -8.26 -1.50 20.97
CA ASP A 56 -6.87 -1.76 20.65
C ASP A 56 -6.05 -0.49 20.36
N HIS A 57 -6.29 0.55 21.14
CA HIS A 57 -5.76 1.90 20.91
C HIS A 57 -4.90 2.38 22.11
N PRO A 58 -3.60 2.05 22.13
CA PRO A 58 -2.67 2.46 23.19
C PRO A 58 -2.71 3.94 23.58
N ALA A 59 -2.83 4.87 22.64
CA ALA A 59 -2.89 6.30 22.98
C ALA A 59 -4.17 6.71 23.72
N LEU A 60 -5.36 6.21 23.35
CA LEU A 60 -6.58 6.45 24.11
C LEU A 60 -6.49 5.88 25.53
N LEU A 61 -5.86 4.72 25.69
CA LEU A 61 -5.61 4.12 27.02
C LEU A 61 -4.58 4.90 27.84
N ALA A 62 -3.57 5.48 27.20
CA ALA A 62 -2.62 6.35 27.90
C ALA A 62 -3.27 7.70 28.28
N ALA A 63 -4.04 8.27 27.36
CA ALA A 63 -4.76 9.53 27.53
C ALA A 63 -5.85 9.45 28.60
N SER A 64 -6.46 8.28 28.84
CA SER A 64 -7.46 8.10 29.90
C SER A 64 -6.93 8.30 31.33
N ASN A 65 -5.63 8.54 31.52
CA ASN A 65 -5.05 8.93 32.81
C ASN A 65 -5.09 10.44 33.07
N HIS A 66 -5.47 11.24 32.08
CA HIS A 66 -5.66 12.70 32.18
C HIS A 66 -7.10 13.03 32.62
N ASN A 67 -7.34 14.26 33.05
CA ASN A 67 -8.68 14.69 33.50
C ASN A 67 -9.72 14.63 32.39
N ALA A 68 -9.34 15.08 31.18
CA ALA A 68 -10.19 15.04 30.01
C ALA A 68 -9.37 14.63 28.77
N VAL A 69 -10.06 14.00 27.82
CA VAL A 69 -9.48 13.57 26.55
C VAL A 69 -10.25 14.19 25.40
N VAL A 70 -9.52 14.82 24.47
CA VAL A 70 -10.03 15.40 23.23
C VAL A 70 -9.46 14.60 22.04
N PRO A 71 -10.17 13.56 21.57
CA PRO A 71 -9.91 12.93 20.28
C PRO A 71 -10.14 13.95 19.16
N LEU A 72 -9.15 14.09 18.26
CA LEU A 72 -9.14 15.07 17.18
C LEU A 72 -8.86 14.39 15.84
N TYR A 73 -9.69 14.68 14.84
CA TYR A 73 -9.40 14.38 13.45
C TYR A 73 -9.35 15.67 12.63
N ILE A 74 -8.35 15.78 11.75
CA ILE A 74 -8.10 16.98 10.94
C ILE A 74 -8.17 16.60 9.47
N PHE A 75 -9.06 17.24 8.72
CA PHE A 75 -9.08 17.15 7.26
C PHE A 75 -8.05 18.11 6.66
N ASP A 76 -6.89 17.55 6.32
CA ASP A 76 -5.79 18.28 5.70
C ASP A 76 -5.76 18.05 4.18
N HIS A 77 -5.72 19.12 3.39
CA HIS A 77 -5.70 19.05 1.92
C HIS A 77 -4.57 18.17 1.37
N ARG A 78 -3.40 18.15 2.02
CA ARG A 78 -2.23 17.37 1.59
C ARG A 78 -2.50 15.87 1.63
N ILE A 79 -3.45 15.45 2.45
CA ILE A 79 -3.81 14.05 2.67
C ILE A 79 -5.08 13.69 1.92
N ILE A 80 -6.17 14.42 2.17
CA ILE A 80 -7.49 14.04 1.67
C ILE A 80 -7.57 14.10 0.14
N SER A 81 -6.77 14.95 -0.51
CA SER A 81 -6.67 15.02 -1.98
C SER A 81 -6.14 13.73 -2.64
N ARG A 82 -5.55 12.83 -1.85
CA ARG A 82 -5.04 11.54 -2.32
C ARG A 82 -6.06 10.42 -2.19
N PHE A 83 -7.16 10.65 -1.46
CA PHE A 83 -8.18 9.64 -1.27
C PHE A 83 -9.07 9.56 -2.52
N SER A 84 -9.45 8.35 -2.90
CA SER A 84 -10.50 8.17 -3.88
C SER A 84 -11.85 8.55 -3.28
N GLU A 85 -12.84 8.87 -4.11
CA GLU A 85 -14.21 9.16 -3.66
C GLU A 85 -14.75 8.06 -2.72
N LYS A 86 -14.47 6.80 -3.05
CA LYS A 86 -14.86 5.65 -2.22
C LYS A 86 -14.19 5.67 -0.84
N MET A 87 -12.93 6.07 -0.76
CA MET A 87 -12.22 6.23 0.51
C MET A 87 -12.75 7.42 1.32
N ILE A 88 -13.11 8.53 0.66
CA ILE A 88 -13.73 9.69 1.31
C ILE A 88 -15.10 9.31 1.89
N GLU A 89 -15.93 8.61 1.12
CA GLU A 89 -17.24 8.12 1.60
C GLU A 89 -17.06 7.18 2.81
N MET A 90 -16.10 6.26 2.74
CA MET A 90 -15.80 5.37 3.86
C MET A 90 -15.29 6.14 5.09
N LEU A 91 -14.43 7.15 4.90
CA LEU A 91 -13.89 7.98 5.97
C LEU A 91 -15.01 8.72 6.71
N VAL A 92 -15.95 9.36 5.99
CA VAL A 92 -17.09 10.06 6.60
C VAL A 92 -17.89 9.11 7.49
N LEU A 93 -18.20 7.91 7.00
CA LEU A 93 -18.92 6.90 7.76
C LEU A 93 -18.15 6.42 8.99
N ALA A 94 -16.84 6.24 8.86
CA ALA A 94 -15.98 5.86 9.97
C ALA A 94 -15.94 6.92 11.06
N LEU A 95 -15.83 8.20 10.68
CA LEU A 95 -15.81 9.32 11.63
C LEU A 95 -17.16 9.52 12.33
N GLN A 96 -18.27 9.30 11.63
CA GLN A 96 -19.62 9.35 12.23
C GLN A 96 -19.78 8.27 13.32
N ASP A 97 -19.40 7.04 13.03
CA ASP A 97 -19.46 5.94 14.00
C ASP A 97 -18.46 6.13 15.15
N LEU A 98 -17.24 6.58 14.85
CA LEU A 98 -16.22 6.86 15.86
C LEU A 98 -16.67 7.95 16.82
N ARG A 99 -17.29 9.02 16.31
CA ARG A 99 -17.90 10.08 17.14
C ARG A 99 -18.99 9.52 18.06
N SER A 100 -19.88 8.67 17.54
CA SER A 100 -20.91 8.02 18.36
C SER A 100 -20.28 7.13 19.44
N SER A 101 -19.31 6.30 19.06
CA SER A 101 -18.60 5.40 19.96
C SER A 101 -17.85 6.13 21.08
N LEU A 102 -17.25 7.30 20.78
CA LEU A 102 -16.59 8.14 21.77
C LEU A 102 -17.59 8.80 22.72
N ARG A 103 -18.77 9.21 22.24
CA ARG A 103 -19.88 9.73 23.07
C ARG A 103 -20.40 8.69 24.06
N ASP A 104 -20.57 7.45 23.62
CA ASP A 104 -20.96 6.34 24.48
C ASP A 104 -19.90 6.02 25.57
N LYS A 105 -18.67 6.49 25.37
CA LYS A 105 -17.55 6.38 26.32
C LYS A 105 -17.30 7.65 27.12
N GLY A 106 -18.21 8.63 27.06
CA GLY A 106 -18.12 9.86 27.82
C GLY A 106 -17.21 10.93 27.22
N SER A 107 -16.74 10.80 25.98
CA SER A 107 -15.98 11.84 25.27
C SER A 107 -16.71 12.26 23.99
N ASN A 108 -16.03 12.86 23.03
CA ASN A 108 -16.60 13.22 21.72
C ASN A 108 -15.45 13.29 20.69
N LEU A 109 -15.75 13.43 19.40
CA LEU A 109 -14.74 13.55 18.34
C LEU A 109 -14.70 14.98 17.82
N MET A 110 -13.58 15.66 18.05
CA MET A 110 -13.28 16.98 17.52
C MET A 110 -12.94 16.89 16.02
N ILE A 111 -13.56 17.74 15.20
CA ILE A 111 -13.28 17.84 13.76
C ILE A 111 -12.78 19.23 13.43
N ARG A 112 -11.67 19.30 12.68
CA ARG A 112 -11.11 20.54 12.12
C ARG A 112 -10.80 20.35 10.64
N LEU A 113 -10.85 21.43 9.87
CA LEU A 113 -10.48 21.47 8.45
C LEU A 113 -9.35 22.48 8.30
N GLY A 114 -8.35 22.16 7.48
CA GLY A 114 -7.19 23.03 7.24
C GLY A 114 -5.87 22.32 7.53
N SER A 115 -4.80 23.10 7.75
CA SER A 115 -3.49 22.54 8.06
C SER A 115 -3.47 21.96 9.47
N ALA A 116 -2.87 20.78 9.61
CA ALA A 116 -2.71 20.14 10.92
C ALA A 116 -1.95 21.02 11.93
N GLU A 117 -0.97 21.79 11.46
CA GLU A 117 -0.16 22.71 12.26
C GLU A 117 -1.04 23.81 12.89
N SER A 118 -1.86 24.49 12.09
CA SER A 118 -2.72 25.58 12.59
C SER A 118 -3.84 25.03 13.47
N ALA A 119 -4.50 23.95 13.06
CA ALA A 119 -5.62 23.37 13.81
C ALA A 119 -5.20 22.89 15.22
N LEU A 120 -4.04 22.24 15.37
CA LEU A 120 -3.54 21.83 16.68
C LEU A 120 -3.04 23.02 17.51
N GLN A 121 -2.39 24.00 16.88
CA GLN A 121 -1.94 25.21 17.58
C GLN A 121 -3.14 26.01 18.14
N GLU A 122 -4.21 26.14 17.37
CA GLU A 122 -5.45 26.80 17.78
C GLU A 122 -6.13 26.02 18.91
N LEU A 123 -6.24 24.70 18.81
CA LEU A 123 -6.85 23.87 19.85
C LEU A 123 -6.10 23.99 21.19
N VAL A 124 -4.77 24.00 21.16
CA VAL A 124 -3.97 24.17 22.39
C VAL A 124 -4.19 25.56 23.01
N LYS A 125 -4.35 26.60 22.20
CA LYS A 125 -4.70 27.95 22.67
C LYS A 125 -6.12 28.05 23.22
N GLU A 126 -7.07 27.36 22.58
CA GLU A 126 -8.50 27.34 22.95
C GLU A 126 -8.68 26.66 24.32
N VAL A 127 -8.07 25.49 24.51
CA VAL A 127 -8.24 24.69 25.72
C VAL A 127 -7.37 25.17 26.87
N GLN A 128 -6.20 25.77 26.59
CA GLN A 128 -5.18 26.30 27.54
C GLN A 128 -4.56 25.29 28.52
N LEU A 129 -5.25 24.20 28.84
CA LEU A 129 -4.86 23.15 29.79
C LEU A 129 -4.36 21.88 29.09
N VAL A 130 -4.02 21.95 27.81
CA VAL A 130 -3.47 20.79 27.08
C VAL A 130 -2.07 20.50 27.60
N THR A 131 -1.90 19.34 28.22
CA THR A 131 -0.61 18.89 28.77
C THR A 131 0.11 17.96 27.80
N THR A 132 -0.62 17.15 27.05
CA THR A 132 -0.05 16.14 26.15
C THR A 132 -0.86 16.01 24.85
N VAL A 133 -0.15 15.92 23.73
CA VAL A 133 -0.68 15.56 22.42
C VAL A 133 -0.13 14.19 22.03
N TYR A 134 -1.00 13.20 21.84
CA TYR A 134 -0.67 11.88 21.35
C TYR A 134 -0.93 11.78 19.85
N ALA A 135 0.01 11.21 19.10
CA ALA A 135 -0.14 10.98 17.66
C ALA A 135 0.46 9.64 17.23
N GLU A 136 -0.20 8.89 16.35
CA GLU A 136 0.35 7.64 15.82
C GLU A 136 1.65 7.91 15.04
N GLU A 137 2.66 7.06 15.26
CA GLU A 137 3.92 7.07 14.51
C GLU A 137 3.70 6.52 13.09
N GLU A 138 3.89 7.39 12.11
CA GLU A 138 3.62 7.11 10.71
C GLU A 138 4.87 6.61 9.96
N VAL A 139 4.66 5.76 8.95
CA VAL A 139 5.73 5.31 8.03
C VAL A 139 5.78 6.15 6.76
N GLU A 140 4.64 6.67 6.33
CA GLU A 140 4.50 7.40 5.08
C GLU A 140 5.18 8.77 5.18
N TYR A 141 5.97 9.12 4.16
CA TYR A 141 6.81 10.30 4.18
C TYR A 141 6.00 11.60 4.38
N GLY A 142 4.89 11.77 3.67
CA GLY A 142 4.04 12.97 3.80
C GLY A 142 3.49 13.16 5.21
N TYR A 143 3.00 12.09 5.83
CA TYR A 143 2.49 12.11 7.20
C TYR A 143 3.59 12.36 8.23
N ARG A 144 4.79 11.80 8.03
CA ARG A 144 5.93 12.05 8.92
C ARG A 144 6.39 13.50 8.87
N GLN A 145 6.45 14.09 7.67
CA GLN A 145 6.77 15.51 7.49
C GLN A 145 5.73 16.41 8.17
N MET A 146 4.45 16.12 7.97
CA MET A 146 3.36 16.82 8.66
C MET A 146 3.47 16.69 10.18
N THR A 147 3.68 15.47 10.70
CA THR A 147 3.80 15.21 12.14
C THR A 147 5.01 15.93 12.73
N GLY A 148 6.14 15.95 12.03
CA GLY A 148 7.32 16.73 12.43
C GLY A 148 7.06 18.24 12.45
N SER A 149 6.35 18.76 11.45
CA SER A 149 5.99 20.18 11.36
C SER A 149 5.03 20.61 12.48
N VAL A 150 4.03 19.77 12.78
CA VAL A 150 3.13 19.94 13.93
C VAL A 150 3.91 19.95 15.23
N LYS A 151 4.80 18.96 15.44
CA LYS A 151 5.63 18.88 16.64
C LYS A 151 6.46 20.15 16.82
N GLY A 152 7.17 20.60 15.79
CA GLY A 152 7.97 21.84 15.85
C GLY A 152 7.11 23.09 16.11
N THR A 153 5.90 23.15 15.56
CA THR A 153 4.94 24.25 15.79
C THR A 153 4.48 24.30 17.25
N LEU A 154 4.19 23.14 17.85
CA LEU A 154 3.76 23.04 19.25
C LEU A 154 4.91 23.32 20.23
N GLU A 155 6.12 22.84 19.93
CA GLU A 155 7.32 23.10 20.75
C GLU A 155 7.71 24.58 20.78
N ALA A 156 7.37 25.35 19.74
CA ALA A 156 7.59 26.79 19.70
C ALA A 156 6.59 27.61 20.54
N MET A 157 5.56 26.99 21.13
CA MET A 157 4.57 27.69 21.94
C MET A 157 5.07 27.96 23.37
N PRO A 158 4.68 29.08 24.02
CA PRO A 158 5.06 29.37 25.41
C PRO A 158 4.60 28.32 26.43
N SER A 159 3.47 27.66 26.16
CA SER A 159 2.90 26.56 26.96
C SER A 159 2.89 25.28 26.14
N ALA A 160 4.06 24.86 25.67
CA ALA A 160 4.20 23.70 24.79
C ALA A 160 3.73 22.40 25.49
N PRO A 161 2.75 21.69 24.93
CA PRO A 161 2.36 20.39 25.43
C PRO A 161 3.42 19.34 25.09
N ASN A 162 3.49 18.26 25.87
CA ASN A 162 4.30 17.10 25.55
C ASN A 162 3.77 16.44 24.26
N PHE A 163 4.63 16.23 23.27
CA PHE A 163 4.25 15.54 22.03
C PHE A 163 4.72 14.08 22.05
N VAL A 164 3.77 13.14 22.14
CA VAL A 164 4.05 11.71 22.33
C VAL A 164 3.64 10.92 21.09
N LEU A 165 4.63 10.32 20.43
CA LEU A 165 4.38 9.35 19.37
C LEU A 165 4.05 7.97 19.95
N TRP A 166 3.08 7.28 19.37
CA TRP A 166 2.64 5.96 19.81
C TRP A 166 2.52 4.97 18.64
N ARG A 167 2.54 3.67 18.94
CA ARG A 167 2.33 2.57 17.98
C ARG A 167 1.44 1.48 18.57
N THR A 168 0.76 0.71 17.72
CA THR A 168 0.17 -0.59 18.08
C THR A 168 1.19 -1.70 17.82
N PRO A 169 2.00 -2.12 18.81
CA PRO A 169 2.94 -3.21 18.58
C PRO A 169 2.15 -4.50 18.30
N PHE A 170 2.33 -5.10 17.13
CA PHE A 170 1.75 -6.41 16.84
C PHE A 170 2.61 -7.51 17.48
N TYR A 171 3.92 -7.46 17.23
CA TYR A 171 4.93 -8.33 17.83
C TYR A 171 5.60 -7.66 19.04
N ASP A 172 6.07 -8.47 19.99
CA ASP A 172 6.90 -8.02 21.10
C ASP A 172 8.34 -7.72 20.62
N VAL A 173 8.48 -6.59 19.92
CA VAL A 173 9.77 -6.06 19.43
C VAL A 173 10.33 -5.08 20.44
N LYS A 174 11.53 -5.36 20.96
CA LYS A 174 12.24 -4.45 21.88
C LYS A 174 12.91 -3.29 21.16
N SER A 175 13.51 -3.55 20.02
CA SER A 175 14.22 -2.57 19.20
C SER A 175 14.03 -2.89 17.73
N LEU A 176 13.76 -1.85 16.92
CA LEU A 176 13.66 -2.00 15.47
C LEU A 176 15.01 -2.39 14.82
N LYS A 177 16.14 -2.12 15.49
CA LYS A 177 17.48 -2.53 15.03
C LYS A 177 17.68 -4.05 15.10
N ASP A 178 16.96 -4.73 15.99
CA ASP A 178 17.09 -6.17 16.20
C ASP A 178 16.25 -6.98 15.19
N ILE A 179 15.41 -6.30 14.39
CA ILE A 179 14.62 -6.95 13.35
C ILE A 179 15.54 -7.29 12.18
N PRO A 180 15.63 -8.56 11.75
CA PRO A 180 16.44 -8.95 10.60
C PRO A 180 15.90 -8.35 9.30
N ASP A 181 16.73 -8.23 8.27
CA ASP A 181 16.28 -7.72 6.96
C ASP A 181 15.47 -8.75 6.16
N SER A 182 15.64 -10.04 6.47
CA SER A 182 14.96 -11.15 5.82
C SER A 182 13.73 -11.61 6.60
N TYR A 183 12.61 -11.82 5.90
CA TYR A 183 11.40 -12.38 6.50
C TYR A 183 11.62 -13.79 7.05
N ASN A 184 12.45 -14.61 6.40
CA ASN A 184 12.74 -15.96 6.88
C ASN A 184 13.45 -15.93 8.23
N ASP A 185 14.38 -15.00 8.44
CA ASP A 185 15.06 -14.86 9.73
C ASP A 185 14.15 -14.24 10.77
N PHE A 186 13.27 -13.32 10.37
CA PHE A 186 12.23 -12.75 11.24
C PHE A 186 11.31 -13.84 11.79
N THR A 187 10.79 -14.73 10.94
CA THR A 187 9.91 -15.82 11.37
C THR A 187 10.62 -16.83 12.28
N LYS A 188 11.93 -17.05 12.10
CA LYS A 188 12.74 -17.89 13.02
C LYS A 188 12.84 -17.33 14.44
N LEU A 189 12.71 -16.01 14.63
CA LEU A 189 12.69 -15.40 15.96
C LEU A 189 11.48 -15.82 16.80
N ARG A 190 10.38 -16.24 16.15
CA ARG A 190 9.13 -16.65 16.81
C ARG A 190 8.66 -15.63 17.85
N LEU A 191 8.72 -14.35 17.49
CA LEU A 191 8.34 -13.26 18.39
C LEU A 191 6.88 -13.43 18.83
N PRO A 192 6.60 -13.31 20.15
CA PRO A 192 5.23 -13.44 20.63
C PRO A 192 4.39 -12.27 20.11
N ILE A 193 3.18 -12.59 19.67
CA ILE A 193 2.18 -11.61 19.25
C ILE A 193 1.47 -11.11 20.52
N THR A 194 1.34 -9.80 20.63
CA THR A 194 0.71 -9.18 21.80
C THR A 194 -0.82 -9.29 21.71
N LEU A 195 -1.50 -9.27 22.86
CA LEU A 195 -2.96 -9.30 22.89
C LEU A 195 -3.55 -7.92 22.60
N PRO A 196 -4.73 -7.85 21.94
CA PRO A 196 -5.44 -6.58 21.77
C PRO A 196 -5.74 -5.93 23.12
N LEU A 197 -5.60 -4.61 23.19
CA LEU A 197 -5.94 -3.84 24.38
C LEU A 197 -7.46 -3.65 24.49
N PRO A 198 -8.03 -3.67 25.71
CA PRO A 198 -9.42 -3.34 25.91
C PRO A 198 -9.68 -1.85 25.57
N PRO A 199 -10.90 -1.49 25.16
CA PRO A 199 -11.27 -0.09 24.98
C PRO A 199 -11.08 0.71 26.27
N ALA A 200 -10.55 1.94 26.14
CA ALA A 200 -10.40 2.84 27.28
C ALA A 200 -11.76 3.37 27.76
N THR A 201 -11.91 3.57 29.07
CA THR A 201 -12.99 4.39 29.63
C THR A 201 -12.48 5.82 29.66
N LEU A 202 -13.12 6.71 28.91
CA LEU A 202 -12.69 8.11 28.82
C LEU A 202 -13.46 8.94 29.84
N THR A 203 -12.77 9.85 30.52
CA THR A 203 -13.42 10.85 31.36
C THR A 203 -13.79 12.04 30.49
N GLY A 204 -15.09 12.27 30.33
CA GLY A 204 -15.60 13.55 29.87
C GLY A 204 -15.66 14.49 31.04
N GLY A 205 -14.73 15.43 31.12
CA GLY A 205 -15.12 16.71 31.71
C GLY A 205 -16.23 17.28 30.82
N GLU A 206 -17.30 17.84 31.41
CA GLU A 206 -18.21 18.70 30.66
C GLU A 206 -17.38 19.91 30.16
N MET A 207 -16.82 19.78 28.97
CA MET A 207 -16.06 20.83 28.30
C MET A 207 -16.96 21.44 27.24
N GLU A 208 -17.31 22.71 27.41
CA GLU A 208 -17.99 23.50 26.39
C GLU A 208 -16.99 23.89 25.29
N LEU A 209 -16.71 22.95 24.39
CA LEU A 209 -15.87 23.16 23.20
C LEU A 209 -16.70 23.13 21.92
N ASP A 210 -16.26 23.84 20.89
CA ASP A 210 -16.78 23.63 19.55
C ASP A 210 -16.19 22.36 18.95
N TRP A 211 -16.93 21.26 19.05
CA TRP A 211 -16.55 19.94 18.54
C TRP A 211 -16.49 19.84 17.00
N GLY A 212 -16.99 20.84 16.27
CA GLY A 212 -17.07 20.85 14.81
C GLY A 212 -18.10 19.88 14.22
N ALA A 213 -18.71 20.24 13.09
CA ALA A 213 -19.54 19.31 12.33
C ALA A 213 -18.65 18.30 11.58
N ILE A 214 -19.13 17.06 11.39
CA ILE A 214 -18.51 16.15 10.41
C ILE A 214 -19.00 16.60 9.04
N PRO A 215 -18.11 17.03 8.12
CA PRO A 215 -18.51 17.45 6.79
C PRO A 215 -19.18 16.29 6.03
N THR A 216 -20.11 16.63 5.15
CA THR A 216 -20.69 15.66 4.22
C THR A 216 -19.68 15.26 3.15
N PHE A 217 -20.00 14.21 2.39
CA PHE A 217 -19.20 13.83 1.23
C PHE A 217 -19.03 15.01 0.26
N ASP A 218 -20.11 15.73 -0.04
CA ASP A 218 -20.08 16.87 -0.97
C ASP A 218 -19.23 18.01 -0.43
N ASP A 219 -19.33 18.34 0.86
CA ASP A 219 -18.48 19.35 1.51
C ASP A 219 -16.98 19.00 1.38
N LEU A 220 -16.63 17.73 1.57
CA LEU A 220 -15.24 17.27 1.43
C LEU A 220 -14.77 17.28 -0.02
N MET A 221 -15.64 16.98 -0.98
CA MET A 221 -15.31 17.07 -2.40
C MET A 221 -15.10 18.53 -2.82
N GLU A 222 -15.89 19.46 -2.32
CA GLU A 222 -15.65 20.90 -2.50
C GLU A 222 -14.34 21.34 -1.86
N PHE A 223 -14.06 20.90 -0.64
CA PHE A 223 -12.80 21.15 0.06
C PHE A 223 -11.60 20.61 -0.75
N VAL A 224 -11.65 19.37 -1.23
CA VAL A 224 -10.61 18.79 -2.09
C VAL A 224 -10.40 19.64 -3.35
N LYS A 225 -11.48 20.12 -3.98
CA LYS A 225 -11.42 20.96 -5.19
C LYS A 225 -10.85 22.35 -4.92
N ALA A 226 -11.10 22.91 -3.73
CA ALA A 226 -10.61 24.21 -3.30
C ALA A 226 -9.13 24.21 -2.88
N ASN A 227 -8.43 23.06 -2.97
CA ASN A 227 -7.05 22.91 -2.54
C ASN A 227 -6.14 24.01 -3.14
N PRO A 228 -5.56 24.91 -2.31
CA PRO A 228 -4.70 25.99 -2.78
C PRO A 228 -3.35 25.50 -3.32
N CYS A 229 -2.98 24.25 -3.08
CA CYS A 229 -1.77 23.59 -3.59
C CYS A 229 -2.00 22.78 -4.88
N LYS A 230 -3.08 23.07 -5.63
CA LYS A 230 -3.33 22.38 -6.90
C LYS A 230 -2.13 22.54 -7.85
N VAL A 231 -1.51 21.41 -8.17
CA VAL A 231 -0.83 21.19 -9.45
C VAL A 231 -1.88 21.45 -10.54
N GLU A 232 -1.54 22.25 -11.56
CA GLU A 232 -2.37 22.72 -12.70
C GLU A 232 -3.68 21.91 -12.96
N GLU A 233 -4.79 22.59 -13.23
CA GLU A 233 -6.12 21.95 -13.41
C GLU A 233 -6.17 20.83 -14.46
N SER A 234 -5.20 20.73 -15.38
CA SER A 234 -5.06 19.62 -16.34
C SER A 234 -4.76 18.26 -15.70
N TRP A 235 -4.08 18.22 -14.55
CA TRP A 235 -3.57 16.98 -13.95
C TRP A 235 -4.60 16.24 -13.08
N ALA A 236 -5.47 16.98 -12.39
CA ALA A 236 -6.53 16.40 -11.56
C ALA A 236 -7.56 15.62 -12.42
N SER A 237 -7.91 16.14 -13.59
CA SER A 237 -8.78 15.45 -14.56
C SER A 237 -8.16 14.13 -15.05
N THR A 238 -6.84 14.07 -15.21
CA THR A 238 -6.11 12.88 -15.67
C THR A 238 -6.15 11.72 -14.66
N LYS A 239 -6.28 12.03 -13.35
CA LYS A 239 -6.37 11.03 -12.28
C LYS A 239 -7.72 10.30 -12.27
N GLU A 240 -8.83 11.02 -12.48
CA GLU A 240 -10.20 10.47 -12.45
C GLU A 240 -10.65 9.88 -13.79
N MET A 241 -10.16 10.41 -14.92
CA MET A 241 -10.68 10.12 -16.25
C MET A 241 -10.21 8.76 -16.85
N LEU A 242 -9.23 8.09 -16.24
CA LEU A 242 -8.41 7.09 -16.96
C LEU A 242 -8.59 5.62 -16.56
N THR A 243 -9.15 5.29 -15.40
CA THR A 243 -9.11 3.90 -14.91
C THR A 243 -10.03 2.94 -15.66
N GLU A 244 -11.06 3.46 -16.34
CA GLU A 244 -11.94 2.63 -17.16
C GLU A 244 -12.28 3.26 -18.51
N THR A 245 -12.59 4.54 -18.59
CA THR A 245 -13.13 5.12 -19.84
C THR A 245 -12.10 5.27 -20.95
N ILE A 246 -10.89 5.78 -20.68
CA ILE A 246 -9.83 5.90 -21.70
C ILE A 246 -9.25 4.51 -22.06
N LEU A 247 -9.05 3.66 -21.05
CA LEU A 247 -8.61 2.28 -21.27
C LEU A 247 -9.65 1.52 -22.12
N MET A 248 -10.94 1.62 -21.81
CA MET A 248 -12.02 1.03 -22.61
C MET A 248 -12.09 1.65 -24.01
N LYS A 249 -11.89 2.96 -24.16
CA LYS A 249 -11.95 3.66 -25.45
C LYS A 249 -10.76 3.33 -26.36
N GLU A 250 -9.58 3.08 -25.81
CA GLU A 250 -8.40 2.59 -26.54
C GLU A 250 -8.44 1.06 -26.77
N ILE A 251 -9.00 0.27 -25.85
CA ILE A 251 -9.29 -1.17 -26.04
C ILE A 251 -10.37 -1.41 -27.11
N LEU A 252 -11.39 -0.55 -27.19
CA LEU A 252 -12.59 -0.74 -28.02
C LEU A 252 -12.57 0.00 -29.37
N LYS A 253 -11.40 0.43 -29.89
CA LYS A 253 -11.38 1.01 -31.25
C LYS A 253 -11.98 0.01 -32.27
N PRO A 254 -12.93 0.41 -33.12
CA PRO A 254 -13.71 -0.50 -33.95
C PRO A 254 -12.91 -0.95 -35.16
N GLY A 255 -12.23 -2.08 -35.04
CA GLY A 255 -11.44 -2.71 -36.11
C GLY A 255 -11.60 -4.22 -36.11
N GLY A 256 -12.83 -4.72 -36.23
CA GLY A 256 -13.10 -6.15 -36.37
C GLY A 256 -14.49 -6.54 -35.90
N ARG A 257 -15.38 -6.85 -36.85
CA ARG A 257 -16.66 -7.52 -36.55
C ARG A 257 -16.36 -8.88 -35.94
N ASN A 258 -16.47 -8.99 -34.62
CA ASN A 258 -16.77 -10.26 -33.96
C ASN A 258 -17.77 -9.97 -32.85
N THR A 259 -18.99 -10.44 -33.07
CA THR A 259 -20.06 -10.57 -32.09
C THR A 259 -19.60 -11.51 -30.97
N ILE A 260 -18.93 -10.95 -29.97
CA ILE A 260 -18.85 -11.56 -28.65
C ILE A 260 -19.98 -10.93 -27.86
N ASN A 261 -20.98 -11.75 -27.53
CA ASN A 261 -22.06 -11.39 -26.61
C ASN A 261 -21.43 -10.74 -25.36
N SER A 262 -21.65 -9.44 -25.22
CA SER A 262 -21.34 -8.69 -24.02
C SER A 262 -22.28 -9.15 -22.91
N SER A 263 -21.99 -10.29 -22.29
CA SER A 263 -22.52 -10.64 -20.98
C SER A 263 -21.67 -9.97 -19.88
N PHE A 264 -21.29 -8.70 -20.08
CA PHE A 264 -21.11 -7.81 -18.95
C PHE A 264 -22.51 -7.43 -18.50
N ARG A 265 -23.10 -8.27 -17.65
CA ARG A 265 -24.02 -7.73 -16.66
C ARG A 265 -23.18 -6.83 -15.78
N HIS A 266 -23.06 -5.56 -16.16
CA HIS A 266 -23.22 -4.50 -15.18
C HIS A 266 -24.58 -4.76 -14.56
N VAL A 267 -24.61 -5.63 -13.54
CA VAL A 267 -25.53 -5.38 -12.45
C VAL A 267 -24.99 -4.09 -11.87
N GLN A 268 -25.47 -2.98 -12.43
CA GLN A 268 -25.68 -1.78 -11.67
C GLN A 268 -26.59 -2.27 -10.54
N VAL A 269 -25.99 -2.79 -9.48
CA VAL A 269 -26.67 -2.91 -8.21
C VAL A 269 -26.91 -1.45 -7.91
N GLN A 270 -28.11 -0.97 -8.26
CA GLN A 270 -28.69 0.18 -7.63
C GLN A 270 -28.78 -0.20 -6.15
N SER A 271 -27.66 -0.07 -5.46
CA SER A 271 -27.62 -0.08 -4.01
C SER A 271 -28.17 1.28 -3.63
N LYS A 272 -29.51 1.40 -3.64
CA LYS A 272 -30.13 2.15 -2.57
C LYS A 272 -29.58 1.53 -1.31
N ARG A 273 -28.65 2.24 -0.65
CA ARG A 273 -28.05 1.81 0.60
C ARG A 273 -29.19 1.45 1.53
N HIS A 274 -29.35 0.17 1.84
CA HIS A 274 -30.14 -0.21 3.00
C HIS A 274 -29.41 0.38 4.22
N GLU A 275 -30.12 1.08 5.11
CA GLU A 275 -29.55 1.74 6.30
C GLU A 275 -28.66 0.80 7.14
N ASN A 276 -28.82 -0.52 6.99
CA ASN A 276 -28.11 -1.56 7.74
C ASN A 276 -27.04 -2.35 6.96
N SER A 277 -26.68 -1.94 5.74
CA SER A 277 -25.61 -2.60 4.95
C SER A 277 -24.23 -2.29 5.52
N VAL A 278 -23.37 -3.32 5.60
CA VAL A 278 -21.98 -3.19 6.09
C VAL A 278 -21.01 -2.82 4.97
N PHE A 279 -21.48 -2.80 3.73
CA PHE A 279 -20.67 -2.49 2.56
C PHE A 279 -20.85 -1.04 2.13
N VAL A 280 -19.73 -0.36 1.89
CA VAL A 280 -19.69 0.90 1.14
C VAL A 280 -19.73 0.57 -0.36
N LYS A 281 -20.04 1.53 -1.24
CA LYS A 281 -20.12 1.32 -2.70
C LYS A 281 -18.99 0.38 -3.22
N GLY A 282 -19.37 -0.68 -3.93
CA GLY A 282 -18.49 -1.75 -4.37
C GLY A 282 -18.36 -2.91 -3.35
N HIS A 283 -17.15 -3.46 -3.21
CA HIS A 283 -16.90 -4.67 -2.40
C HIS A 283 -16.33 -4.40 -1.00
N SER A 284 -16.16 -3.16 -0.58
CA SER A 284 -15.43 -2.89 0.66
C SER A 284 -16.35 -2.75 1.85
N VAL A 285 -16.00 -3.43 2.93
CA VAL A 285 -16.65 -3.32 4.23
C VAL A 285 -16.31 -1.96 4.82
N GLY A 286 -17.31 -1.26 5.35
CA GLY A 286 -17.10 0.02 6.04
C GLY A 286 -18.17 0.29 7.09
N GLY A 287 -18.19 1.53 7.58
CA GLY A 287 -18.90 1.91 8.79
C GLY A 287 -18.01 1.74 10.03
N GLY A 288 -18.64 1.54 11.17
CA GLY A 288 -17.98 1.44 12.46
C GLY A 288 -17.16 0.19 12.74
N THR A 289 -16.22 0.28 13.68
CA THR A 289 -15.42 -0.86 14.14
C THR A 289 -16.30 -2.05 14.56
N SER A 290 -17.43 -1.81 15.23
CA SER A 290 -18.37 -2.89 15.63
C SER A 290 -18.95 -3.64 14.43
N ASN A 291 -19.38 -2.91 13.40
CA ASN A 291 -19.98 -3.50 12.20
C ASN A 291 -18.94 -4.26 11.38
N ILE A 292 -17.74 -3.71 11.28
CA ILE A 292 -16.62 -4.35 10.58
C ILE A 292 -16.18 -5.63 11.31
N LEU A 293 -16.16 -5.64 12.65
CA LEU A 293 -15.88 -6.85 13.44
C LEU A 293 -16.94 -7.94 13.25
N LYS A 294 -18.22 -7.57 13.14
CA LYS A 294 -19.28 -8.54 12.81
C LYS A 294 -19.12 -9.10 11.39
N ALA A 295 -18.79 -8.25 10.42
CA ALA A 295 -18.46 -8.71 9.06
C ALA A 295 -17.22 -9.60 9.04
N LEU A 296 -16.20 -9.31 9.85
CA LEU A 296 -15.02 -10.16 10.00
C LEU A 296 -15.42 -11.54 10.58
N ALA A 297 -16.24 -11.57 11.63
CA ALA A 297 -16.73 -12.82 12.19
C ALA A 297 -17.53 -13.64 11.15
N ALA A 298 -18.36 -12.98 10.35
CA ALA A 298 -19.06 -13.58 9.21
C ALA A 298 -18.10 -14.14 8.14
N TYR A 299 -17.04 -13.40 7.80
CA TYR A 299 -16.02 -13.83 6.84
C TYR A 299 -15.21 -15.04 7.32
N LEU A 300 -14.81 -15.03 8.59
CA LEU A 300 -14.14 -16.17 9.24
C LEU A 300 -15.04 -17.40 9.31
N ARG A 301 -16.37 -17.21 9.32
CA ARG A 301 -17.40 -18.26 9.32
C ARG A 301 -18.03 -18.49 7.95
N TYR A 302 -17.37 -18.11 6.86
CA TYR A 302 -17.99 -18.08 5.54
C TYR A 302 -18.71 -19.39 5.14
N LEU A 303 -18.13 -20.55 5.38
CA LEU A 303 -18.75 -21.86 5.08
C LEU A 303 -19.65 -22.41 6.19
N GLU A 304 -19.70 -21.74 7.35
CA GLU A 304 -20.33 -22.25 8.58
C GLU A 304 -21.47 -21.37 9.09
N GLY A 305 -21.67 -20.18 8.51
CA GLY A 305 -22.73 -19.28 8.94
C GLY A 305 -24.12 -19.69 8.46
N THR A 306 -25.11 -19.00 8.99
CA THR A 306 -26.53 -19.31 8.76
C THR A 306 -27.19 -18.19 7.96
N GLU A 307 -28.16 -18.52 7.11
CA GLU A 307 -28.94 -17.52 6.36
C GLU A 307 -29.69 -16.50 7.24
N ARG A 308 -29.84 -16.78 8.55
CA ARG A 308 -30.47 -15.88 9.52
C ARG A 308 -29.52 -14.77 10.00
N ASP A 309 -28.21 -14.93 9.83
CA ASP A 309 -27.24 -13.89 10.16
C ASP A 309 -27.08 -12.93 8.97
N HIS A 310 -27.60 -11.71 9.15
CA HIS A 310 -27.54 -10.66 8.12
C HIS A 310 -26.11 -10.39 7.65
N TYR A 311 -25.14 -10.33 8.56
CA TYR A 311 -23.73 -10.05 8.22
C TYR A 311 -23.15 -11.20 7.41
N TRP A 312 -23.46 -12.43 7.79
CA TRP A 312 -23.04 -13.61 7.05
C TRP A 312 -23.60 -13.61 5.63
N LYS A 313 -24.91 -13.38 5.46
CA LYS A 313 -25.53 -13.35 4.13
C LYS A 313 -24.88 -12.30 3.22
N GLU A 314 -24.68 -11.10 3.74
CA GLU A 314 -24.10 -10.00 2.97
C GLU A 314 -22.64 -10.28 2.56
N VAL A 315 -21.82 -10.79 3.48
CA VAL A 315 -20.45 -11.21 3.18
C VAL A 315 -20.42 -12.38 2.20
N HIS A 316 -21.34 -13.35 2.37
CA HIS A 316 -21.41 -14.54 1.53
C HIS A 316 -21.76 -14.19 0.08
N GLU A 317 -22.71 -13.28 -0.13
CA GLU A 317 -23.09 -12.79 -1.45
C GLU A 317 -21.96 -12.00 -2.14
N ARG A 318 -21.09 -11.32 -1.36
CA ARG A 318 -20.03 -10.44 -1.91
C ARG A 318 -18.69 -11.14 -2.13
N MET A 319 -18.37 -12.17 -1.34
CA MET A 319 -17.07 -12.84 -1.39
C MET A 319 -16.71 -13.36 -2.80
N PRO A 320 -17.58 -14.04 -3.56
CA PRO A 320 -17.24 -14.56 -4.88
C PRO A 320 -16.77 -13.49 -5.87
N TYR A 321 -17.26 -12.25 -5.71
CA TYR A 321 -16.86 -11.12 -6.54
C TYR A 321 -15.58 -10.44 -6.05
N ALA A 322 -15.29 -10.54 -4.75
CA ALA A 322 -14.07 -10.03 -4.14
C ALA A 322 -12.86 -10.99 -4.31
N GLU A 323 -13.13 -12.26 -4.58
CA GLU A 323 -12.15 -13.34 -4.73
C GLU A 323 -11.56 -13.38 -6.16
N SER A 324 -10.74 -12.39 -6.51
CA SER A 324 -10.06 -12.36 -7.81
C SER A 324 -9.07 -13.52 -8.01
N ARG A 325 -8.55 -14.04 -6.90
CA ARG A 325 -7.70 -15.23 -6.79
C ARG A 325 -7.84 -15.81 -5.37
N ASN A 326 -7.37 -17.04 -5.18
CA ASN A 326 -7.46 -17.72 -3.89
C ASN A 326 -6.84 -16.88 -2.76
N GLY A 327 -7.64 -16.56 -1.75
CA GLY A 327 -7.31 -15.76 -0.58
C GLY A 327 -7.26 -14.24 -0.82
N ALA A 328 -7.72 -13.72 -1.96
CA ALA A 328 -7.67 -12.28 -2.21
C ALA A 328 -8.85 -11.50 -1.60
N SER A 329 -9.99 -12.16 -1.37
CA SER A 329 -11.20 -11.49 -0.86
C SER A 329 -10.96 -10.78 0.46
N PHE A 330 -10.16 -11.32 1.39
CA PHE A 330 -9.89 -10.65 2.66
C PHE A 330 -9.37 -9.21 2.46
N THR A 331 -8.36 -9.04 1.62
CA THR A 331 -7.76 -7.71 1.38
C THR A 331 -8.72 -6.81 0.60
N THR A 332 -9.47 -7.36 -0.36
CA THR A 332 -10.48 -6.60 -1.12
C THR A 332 -11.62 -6.08 -0.23
N LEU A 333 -12.08 -6.91 0.70
CA LEU A 333 -13.19 -6.62 1.60
C LEU A 333 -12.77 -5.69 2.74
N PHE A 334 -11.68 -6.01 3.45
CA PHE A 334 -11.27 -5.36 4.69
C PHE A 334 -10.09 -4.40 4.54
N GLY A 335 -9.38 -4.41 3.41
CA GLY A 335 -8.18 -3.58 3.17
C GLY A 335 -8.41 -2.09 3.40
N PRO A 336 -9.48 -1.47 2.87
CA PRO A 336 -9.78 -0.07 3.15
C PRO A 336 -9.98 0.26 4.64
N ALA A 337 -10.68 -0.62 5.37
CA ALA A 337 -10.89 -0.47 6.81
C ALA A 337 -9.59 -0.62 7.62
N LEU A 338 -8.72 -1.54 7.21
CA LEU A 338 -7.37 -1.68 7.77
C LEU A 338 -6.51 -0.45 7.44
N SER A 339 -6.64 0.12 6.24
CA SER A 339 -5.90 1.31 5.81
C SER A 339 -6.29 2.57 6.58
N LEU A 340 -7.55 2.70 6.99
CA LEU A 340 -8.03 3.78 7.87
C LEU A 340 -7.85 3.45 9.37
N GLY A 341 -7.37 2.24 9.69
CA GLY A 341 -7.24 1.70 11.04
C GLY A 341 -8.52 1.67 11.86
N ILE A 342 -9.67 1.60 11.19
CA ILE A 342 -10.97 1.28 11.80
C ILE A 342 -10.92 -0.12 12.42
N LEU A 343 -10.12 -0.99 11.82
CA LEU A 343 -9.85 -2.35 12.28
C LEU A 343 -8.37 -2.51 12.60
N SER A 344 -8.05 -2.92 13.82
CA SER A 344 -6.66 -3.24 14.19
C SER A 344 -6.22 -4.57 13.60
N ARG A 345 -5.03 -4.61 12.98
CA ARG A 345 -4.36 -5.84 12.52
C ARG A 345 -4.24 -6.87 13.64
N ARG A 346 -3.86 -6.43 14.84
CA ARG A 346 -3.71 -7.29 16.03
C ARG A 346 -5.07 -7.85 16.49
N ARG A 347 -6.13 -7.05 16.39
CA ARG A 347 -7.51 -7.48 16.67
C ARG A 347 -7.98 -8.54 15.67
N VAL A 348 -7.72 -8.34 14.38
CA VAL A 348 -8.03 -9.33 13.33
C VAL A 348 -7.35 -10.66 13.62
N HIS A 349 -6.04 -10.63 13.88
CA HIS A 349 -5.27 -11.82 14.19
C HIS A 349 -5.84 -12.56 15.41
N PHE A 350 -6.16 -11.82 16.47
CA PHE A 350 -6.77 -12.38 17.67
C PHE A 350 -8.12 -13.07 17.41
N GLU A 351 -9.03 -12.43 16.67
CA GLU A 351 -10.33 -13.01 16.35
C GLU A 351 -10.21 -14.24 15.45
N ALA A 352 -9.28 -14.24 14.49
CA ALA A 352 -9.01 -15.39 13.63
C ALA A 352 -8.52 -16.61 14.43
N LEU A 353 -7.55 -16.42 15.34
CA LEU A 353 -7.06 -17.51 16.20
C LEU A 353 -8.07 -17.95 17.26
N LYS A 354 -8.85 -17.01 17.80
CA LYS A 354 -9.94 -17.33 18.72
C LYS A 354 -10.95 -18.23 18.04
N TYR A 355 -11.35 -17.89 16.81
CA TYR A 355 -12.24 -18.72 16.00
C TYR A 355 -11.65 -20.11 15.74
N GLU A 356 -10.38 -20.19 15.34
CA GLU A 356 -9.70 -21.46 15.11
C GLU A 356 -9.67 -22.34 16.38
N LYS A 357 -9.40 -21.74 17.54
CA LYS A 357 -9.42 -22.45 18.83
C LYS A 357 -10.82 -22.94 19.21
N GLU A 358 -11.84 -22.10 19.07
CA GLU A 358 -13.25 -22.48 19.33
C GLU A 358 -13.66 -23.66 18.44
N ARG A 359 -13.27 -23.63 17.16
CA ARG A 359 -13.45 -24.72 16.21
C ARG A 359 -12.75 -26.01 16.66
N ASP A 360 -11.45 -25.95 16.97
CA ASP A 360 -10.66 -27.13 17.37
C ASP A 360 -11.14 -27.75 18.68
N SER A 361 -11.74 -26.95 19.56
CA SER A 361 -12.34 -27.42 20.81
C SER A 361 -13.71 -28.10 20.65
N GLY A 362 -14.22 -28.27 19.43
CA GLY A 362 -15.47 -28.98 19.13
C GLY A 362 -16.74 -28.17 19.44
N PHE A 363 -16.61 -26.86 19.69
CA PHE A 363 -17.76 -25.97 19.87
C PHE A 363 -18.44 -25.59 18.54
N LEU A 364 -17.80 -25.90 17.40
CA LEU A 364 -18.32 -25.73 16.04
C LEU A 364 -18.22 -27.08 15.30
N SER A 365 -19.10 -27.31 14.31
CA SER A 365 -19.16 -28.55 13.50
C SER A 365 -17.81 -28.92 12.89
N SER A 366 -17.59 -30.17 12.45
CA SER A 366 -16.36 -30.68 11.79
C SER A 366 -16.49 -31.17 10.32
N PHE A 367 -17.61 -30.90 9.61
CA PHE A 367 -17.73 -30.89 8.13
C PHE A 367 -18.04 -29.51 7.46
N GLY A 368 -17.14 -29.01 6.58
CA GLY A 368 -17.31 -27.81 5.71
C GLY A 368 -16.56 -26.49 6.07
N TYR A 369 -15.23 -26.47 6.26
CA TYR A 369 -14.54 -25.37 7.02
C TYR A 369 -13.99 -24.16 6.28
N SER A 370 -14.17 -23.01 6.91
CA SER A 370 -13.54 -21.73 6.56
C SER A 370 -12.04 -21.64 6.91
N SER A 371 -11.33 -22.77 7.11
CA SER A 371 -9.89 -22.78 7.45
C SER A 371 -9.03 -21.98 6.46
N ALA A 372 -9.42 -21.99 5.17
CA ALA A 372 -8.76 -21.19 4.16
C ALA A 372 -8.93 -19.68 4.38
N THR A 373 -10.11 -19.22 4.82
CA THR A 373 -10.34 -17.79 5.10
C THR A 373 -9.60 -17.36 6.36
N VAL A 374 -9.52 -18.22 7.38
CA VAL A 374 -8.73 -17.99 8.60
C VAL A 374 -7.24 -17.86 8.27
N ALA A 375 -6.66 -18.85 7.58
CA ALA A 375 -5.25 -18.84 7.22
C ALA A 375 -4.89 -17.60 6.38
N THR A 376 -5.71 -17.29 5.37
CA THR A 376 -5.57 -16.10 4.54
C THR A 376 -5.61 -14.80 5.36
N THR A 377 -6.54 -14.73 6.33
CA THR A 377 -6.70 -13.56 7.21
C THR A 377 -5.45 -13.33 8.05
N VAL A 378 -4.95 -14.39 8.70
CA VAL A 378 -3.74 -14.37 9.52
C VAL A 378 -2.52 -13.99 8.68
N ASP A 379 -2.32 -14.66 7.54
CA ASP A 379 -1.20 -14.40 6.64
C ASP A 379 -1.20 -12.96 6.12
N SER A 380 -2.38 -12.42 5.80
CA SER A 380 -2.53 -11.04 5.31
C SER A 380 -2.08 -10.02 6.36
N VAL A 381 -2.58 -10.10 7.60
CA VAL A 381 -2.23 -9.11 8.62
C VAL A 381 -0.80 -9.25 9.13
N CYS A 382 -0.26 -10.47 9.19
CA CYS A 382 1.16 -10.71 9.49
C CYS A 382 2.07 -10.15 8.39
N SER A 383 1.69 -10.31 7.12
CA SER A 383 2.41 -9.73 5.97
C SER A 383 2.40 -8.20 6.03
N MET A 384 1.24 -7.57 6.23
CA MET A 384 1.11 -6.12 6.38
C MET A 384 1.97 -5.58 7.54
N GLU A 385 2.02 -6.32 8.65
CA GLU A 385 2.87 -6.00 9.79
C GLU A 385 4.36 -6.09 9.46
N TRP A 386 4.78 -7.16 8.80
CA TRP A 386 6.15 -7.31 8.33
C TRP A 386 6.60 -6.11 7.48
N TYR A 387 5.82 -5.73 6.47
CA TYR A 387 6.15 -4.58 5.63
C TYR A 387 6.12 -3.25 6.39
N SER A 388 5.25 -3.10 7.39
CA SER A 388 5.27 -1.93 8.28
C SER A 388 6.55 -1.85 9.12
N LEU A 389 7.03 -2.98 9.64
CA LEU A 389 8.29 -3.05 10.38
C LEU A 389 9.50 -2.78 9.48
N VAL A 390 9.52 -3.33 8.27
CA VAL A 390 10.56 -3.05 7.26
C VAL A 390 10.57 -1.56 6.90
N ALA A 391 9.40 -0.97 6.70
CA ALA A 391 9.25 0.46 6.45
C ALA A 391 9.79 1.28 7.62
N LEU A 392 9.38 1.00 8.87
CA LEU A 392 9.90 1.68 10.07
C LEU A 392 11.43 1.55 10.20
N LYS A 393 11.97 0.33 10.03
CA LYS A 393 13.42 0.07 10.11
C LYS A 393 14.19 0.87 9.06
N SER A 394 13.65 1.00 7.85
CA SER A 394 14.28 1.77 6.77
C SER A 394 14.46 3.26 7.09
N GLN A 395 13.73 3.78 8.07
CA GLN A 395 13.76 5.19 8.48
C GLN A 395 14.76 5.48 9.61
N ILE A 396 15.36 4.46 10.22
CA ILE A 396 16.29 4.60 11.34
C ILE A 396 17.75 4.45 10.88
N ASN A 397 17.96 3.84 9.71
CA ASN A 397 19.30 3.53 9.23
C ASN A 397 19.84 4.64 8.33
N ASP A 398 20.77 5.43 8.85
CA ASP A 398 21.39 6.58 8.18
C ASP A 398 22.60 6.20 7.30
N ASP A 399 23.07 4.95 7.36
CA ASP A 399 24.27 4.49 6.64
C ASP A 399 24.03 4.26 5.13
N ARG A 400 22.88 4.67 4.59
CA ARG A 400 22.56 4.51 3.16
C ARG A 400 23.06 5.70 2.35
N ARG A 401 23.40 5.47 1.08
CA ARG A 401 23.81 6.54 0.13
C ARG A 401 22.72 7.62 -0.06
N TYR A 402 21.46 7.27 0.17
CA TYR A 402 20.32 8.17 0.07
C TYR A 402 19.20 7.72 1.02
N HIS A 403 18.39 8.69 1.46
CA HIS A 403 17.27 8.43 2.35
C HIS A 403 16.14 7.71 1.62
N ILE A 404 15.63 6.66 2.27
CA ILE A 404 14.45 5.94 1.80
C ILE A 404 13.19 6.65 2.28
N ARG A 405 12.23 6.80 1.38
CA ARG A 405 10.90 7.31 1.67
C ARG A 405 9.87 6.23 1.37
N ILE A 406 8.74 6.32 2.05
CA ILE A 406 7.60 5.41 1.87
C ILE A 406 6.40 6.21 1.39
N TRP A 407 5.74 5.72 0.35
CA TRP A 407 4.49 6.24 -0.19
C TRP A 407 3.42 5.17 -0.08
N ARG A 408 2.20 5.56 0.31
CA ARG A 408 1.07 4.64 0.37
C ARG A 408 0.24 4.74 -0.89
N TRP A 409 0.24 3.69 -1.71
CA TRP A 409 -0.58 3.60 -2.92
C TRP A 409 -1.71 2.58 -2.74
N LYS A 410 -2.96 3.04 -2.76
CA LYS A 410 -4.15 2.21 -2.54
C LYS A 410 -4.08 1.33 -1.27
N GLY A 411 -3.44 1.85 -0.21
CA GLY A 411 -3.22 1.16 1.06
C GLY A 411 -1.87 0.45 1.18
N TYR A 412 -1.19 0.16 0.07
CA TYR A 412 0.07 -0.59 0.05
C TYR A 412 1.31 0.28 0.21
N LEU A 413 2.32 -0.23 0.91
CA LEU A 413 3.58 0.49 1.17
C LEU A 413 4.57 0.34 0.01
N ILE A 414 4.94 1.48 -0.59
CA ILE A 414 5.88 1.57 -1.73
C ILE A 414 7.14 2.30 -1.31
N GLN A 415 8.29 1.69 -1.56
CA GLN A 415 9.60 2.27 -1.29
C GLN A 415 10.08 3.11 -2.47
N TYR A 416 10.57 4.32 -2.18
CA TYR A 416 11.24 5.16 -3.18
C TYR A 416 12.35 6.00 -2.53
N THR A 417 13.14 6.68 -3.35
CA THR A 417 14.09 7.71 -2.92
C THR A 417 14.04 8.91 -3.85
N VAL A 418 14.57 10.04 -3.38
CA VAL A 418 14.72 11.29 -4.14
C VAL A 418 16.09 11.88 -3.82
N VAL A 419 16.86 12.18 -4.87
CA VAL A 419 18.19 12.83 -4.76
C VAL A 419 18.26 14.01 -5.72
N GLY A 420 18.91 15.09 -5.30
CA GLY A 420 18.94 16.37 -6.01
C GLY A 420 17.82 17.31 -5.58
N HIS A 421 18.05 18.61 -5.76
CA HIS A 421 17.14 19.68 -5.31
C HIS A 421 16.68 20.61 -6.43
N GLU A 422 17.35 20.60 -7.58
CA GLU A 422 17.11 21.50 -8.71
C GLU A 422 17.17 20.75 -10.05
N GLY A 423 16.67 21.39 -11.10
CA GLY A 423 16.69 20.85 -12.46
C GLY A 423 15.50 19.94 -12.79
N PRO A 424 15.52 19.32 -13.98
CA PRO A 424 14.40 18.52 -14.47
C PRO A 424 14.23 17.24 -13.67
N ALA A 425 12.98 16.78 -13.57
CA ALA A 425 12.64 15.56 -12.86
C ALA A 425 12.90 14.31 -13.72
N THR A 426 13.60 13.34 -13.16
CA THR A 426 13.90 12.05 -13.79
C THR A 426 13.41 10.91 -12.89
N LEU A 427 12.64 9.98 -13.44
CA LEU A 427 12.10 8.82 -12.72
C LEU A 427 12.71 7.51 -13.22
N LEU A 428 13.41 6.81 -12.34
CA LEU A 428 14.06 5.52 -12.60
C LEU A 428 13.16 4.36 -12.16
N VAL A 429 12.87 3.44 -13.08
CA VAL A 429 11.98 2.29 -12.90
C VAL A 429 12.73 1.00 -13.21
N HIS A 430 12.80 0.09 -12.24
CA HIS A 430 13.59 -1.13 -12.35
C HIS A 430 12.87 -2.26 -13.12
N GLY A 431 13.64 -3.28 -13.50
CA GLY A 431 13.15 -4.49 -14.18
C GLY A 431 12.54 -5.55 -13.23
N PHE A 432 12.12 -6.68 -13.78
CA PHE A 432 11.51 -7.76 -12.99
C PHE A 432 12.54 -8.39 -12.06
N GLY A 433 12.19 -8.58 -10.79
CA GLY A 433 13.07 -9.20 -9.78
C GLY A 433 14.13 -8.25 -9.21
N ALA A 434 14.15 -6.99 -9.65
CA ALA A 434 15.04 -5.94 -9.16
C ALA A 434 14.35 -5.02 -8.13
N PHE A 435 14.99 -3.90 -7.81
CA PHE A 435 14.56 -2.89 -6.86
C PHE A 435 15.26 -1.55 -7.18
N LEU A 436 14.86 -0.44 -6.53
CA LEU A 436 15.43 0.89 -6.83
C LEU A 436 16.96 0.95 -6.73
N ASP A 437 17.56 0.21 -5.80
CA ASP A 437 19.02 0.20 -5.60
C ASP A 437 19.77 -0.53 -6.73
N HIS A 438 19.06 -1.11 -7.70
CA HIS A 438 19.68 -1.56 -8.96
C HIS A 438 20.22 -0.38 -9.78
N TYR A 439 19.73 0.84 -9.51
CA TYR A 439 20.26 2.11 -10.03
C TYR A 439 21.27 2.79 -9.07
N ARG A 440 21.90 2.05 -8.15
CA ARG A 440 22.82 2.54 -7.09
C ARG A 440 23.89 3.54 -7.54
N ASP A 441 24.38 3.43 -8.77
CA ASP A 441 25.41 4.32 -9.33
C ASP A 441 24.84 5.35 -10.33
N ASN A 442 23.54 5.24 -10.67
CA ASN A 442 22.85 6.18 -11.54
C ASN A 442 22.19 7.30 -10.72
N ILE A 443 21.61 6.99 -9.56
CA ILE A 443 20.83 7.93 -8.75
C ILE A 443 21.63 9.20 -8.41
N CYS A 444 22.78 9.04 -7.73
CA CYS A 444 23.60 10.19 -7.34
C CYS A 444 24.28 10.84 -8.55
N SER A 445 24.80 10.05 -9.50
CA SER A 445 25.52 10.59 -10.66
C SER A 445 24.63 11.42 -11.59
N ILE A 446 23.38 11.00 -11.83
CA ILE A 446 22.41 11.79 -12.62
C ILE A 446 22.00 13.05 -11.86
N ALA A 447 21.86 12.96 -10.52
CA ALA A 447 21.53 14.11 -9.69
C ALA A 447 22.66 15.15 -9.67
N GLU A 448 23.91 14.71 -9.53
CA GLU A 448 25.12 15.54 -9.66
C GLU A 448 25.24 16.19 -11.04
N GLY A 449 24.70 15.55 -12.08
CA GLY A 449 24.52 16.10 -13.42
C GLY A 449 23.43 17.19 -13.54
N GLY A 450 22.86 17.66 -12.42
CA GLY A 450 21.90 18.77 -12.38
C GLY A 450 20.43 18.35 -12.52
N ASN A 451 20.06 17.16 -12.04
CA ASN A 451 18.69 16.65 -12.10
C ASN A 451 18.13 16.39 -10.69
N ARG A 452 16.80 16.39 -10.58
CA ARG A 452 16.12 15.74 -9.45
C ARG A 452 15.75 14.33 -9.86
N VAL A 453 16.23 13.34 -9.12
CA VAL A 453 16.14 11.92 -9.49
C VAL A 453 15.27 11.20 -8.47
N TRP A 454 14.18 10.62 -8.94
CA TRP A 454 13.35 9.68 -8.20
C TRP A 454 13.69 8.27 -8.65
N ALA A 455 13.86 7.34 -7.71
CA ALA A 455 13.94 5.92 -8.01
C ALA A 455 12.91 5.17 -7.15
N ILE A 456 12.11 4.32 -7.78
CA ILE A 456 10.97 3.64 -7.15
C ILE A 456 11.15 2.13 -7.20
N THR A 457 10.85 1.45 -6.09
CA THR A 457 10.68 -0.01 -6.07
C THR A 457 9.20 -0.30 -6.29
N ILE A 458 8.83 -0.78 -7.47
CA ILE A 458 7.42 -0.97 -7.84
C ILE A 458 6.73 -2.06 -6.98
N LEU A 459 5.39 -1.99 -6.84
CA LEU A 459 4.60 -2.95 -6.05
C LEU A 459 4.92 -4.40 -6.46
N GLY A 460 5.17 -5.28 -5.48
CA GLY A 460 5.56 -6.67 -5.73
C GLY A 460 7.07 -6.94 -5.63
N PHE A 461 7.92 -5.93 -5.50
CA PHE A 461 9.38 -6.10 -5.58
C PHE A 461 10.14 -5.47 -4.41
N GLY A 462 11.41 -5.83 -4.25
CA GLY A 462 12.30 -5.31 -3.21
C GLY A 462 11.69 -5.31 -1.82
N LYS A 463 11.71 -4.16 -1.15
CA LYS A 463 11.08 -3.95 0.18
C LYS A 463 9.70 -3.27 0.07
N SER A 464 9.18 -3.05 -1.13
CA SER A 464 7.78 -2.68 -1.34
C SER A 464 6.88 -3.89 -1.05
N GLU A 465 5.65 -3.58 -0.66
CA GLU A 465 4.65 -4.58 -0.30
C GLU A 465 4.30 -5.49 -1.49
N LYS A 466 4.01 -6.76 -1.19
CA LYS A 466 3.66 -7.79 -2.18
C LYS A 466 2.27 -8.37 -1.88
N PRO A 467 1.20 -7.58 -2.00
CA PRO A 467 -0.14 -8.00 -1.63
C PRO A 467 -0.68 -9.12 -2.53
N ASN A 468 -1.71 -9.84 -2.05
CA ASN A 468 -2.39 -10.89 -2.81
C ASN A 468 -3.36 -10.30 -3.84
N VAL A 469 -2.82 -9.69 -4.90
CA VAL A 469 -3.56 -9.04 -5.98
C VAL A 469 -3.22 -9.67 -7.34
N VAL A 470 -3.97 -9.29 -8.38
CA VAL A 470 -3.63 -9.64 -9.76
C VAL A 470 -2.68 -8.58 -10.30
N TYR A 471 -1.41 -8.95 -10.47
CA TYR A 471 -0.39 -8.06 -11.02
C TYR A 471 -0.50 -7.98 -12.54
N THR A 472 -0.60 -6.77 -13.07
CA THR A 472 -0.62 -6.50 -14.51
C THR A 472 0.25 -5.31 -14.85
N GLU A 473 0.70 -5.25 -16.10
CA GLU A 473 1.42 -4.10 -16.65
C GLU A 473 0.62 -2.79 -16.53
N LEU A 474 -0.71 -2.86 -16.66
CA LEU A 474 -1.60 -1.71 -16.50
C LEU A 474 -1.68 -1.24 -15.04
N MET A 475 -1.72 -2.17 -14.09
CA MET A 475 -1.70 -1.84 -12.66
C MET A 475 -0.40 -1.12 -12.30
N TRP A 476 0.75 -1.58 -12.80
CA TRP A 476 2.01 -0.87 -12.56
C TRP A 476 2.09 0.47 -13.29
N ALA A 477 1.54 0.58 -14.50
CA ALA A 477 1.46 1.86 -15.19
C ALA A 477 0.56 2.86 -14.43
N GLU A 478 -0.56 2.39 -13.89
CA GLU A 478 -1.44 3.18 -13.01
C GLU A 478 -0.69 3.66 -11.77
N MET A 479 0.07 2.78 -11.13
CA MET A 479 0.89 3.13 -9.97
C MET A 479 1.95 4.19 -10.31
N LEU A 480 2.64 4.05 -11.44
CA LEU A 480 3.64 5.05 -11.87
C LEU A 480 3.00 6.39 -12.20
N ARG A 481 1.84 6.40 -12.89
CA ARG A 481 1.05 7.61 -13.12
C ARG A 481 0.74 8.31 -11.81
N ASP A 482 0.18 7.57 -10.84
CA ASP A 482 -0.21 8.12 -9.54
C ASP A 482 1.02 8.60 -8.76
N PHE A 483 2.15 7.90 -8.86
CA PHE A 483 3.40 8.34 -8.25
C PHE A 483 3.90 9.66 -8.84
N ILE A 484 3.84 9.82 -10.17
CA ILE A 484 4.25 11.08 -10.82
C ILE A 484 3.34 12.23 -10.38
N ILE A 485 2.03 11.99 -10.31
CA ILE A 485 1.06 13.02 -9.90
C ILE A 485 1.18 13.37 -8.41
N GLU A 486 1.22 12.35 -7.53
CA GLU A 486 1.12 12.55 -6.08
C GLU A 486 2.46 12.82 -5.39
N VAL A 487 3.56 12.28 -5.92
CA VAL A 487 4.87 12.31 -5.26
C VAL A 487 5.87 13.18 -6.01
N VAL A 488 5.90 13.11 -7.33
CA VAL A 488 6.81 13.95 -8.13
C VAL A 488 6.24 15.35 -8.33
N GLY A 489 4.95 15.45 -8.64
CA GLY A 489 4.22 16.72 -8.77
C GLY A 489 4.46 17.46 -10.10
N GLU A 490 5.18 16.86 -11.04
CA GLU A 490 5.49 17.44 -12.35
C GLU A 490 5.83 16.37 -13.39
N PRO A 491 5.79 16.68 -14.70
CA PRO A 491 6.20 15.73 -15.74
C PRO A 491 7.70 15.38 -15.69
N VAL A 492 8.02 14.13 -16.01
CA VAL A 492 9.34 13.52 -15.79
C VAL A 492 9.98 12.96 -17.04
N HIS A 493 11.30 12.91 -17.08
CA HIS A 493 12.04 11.99 -17.96
C HIS A 493 11.90 10.57 -17.38
N LEU A 494 11.19 9.70 -18.08
CA LEU A 494 10.97 8.32 -17.66
C LEU A 494 12.15 7.46 -18.12
N VAL A 495 12.80 6.75 -17.20
CA VAL A 495 13.90 5.82 -17.49
C VAL A 495 13.53 4.44 -16.95
N GLY A 496 13.48 3.44 -17.81
CA GLY A 496 12.98 2.12 -17.46
C GLY A 496 13.84 1.00 -18.00
N ASN A 497 14.20 0.05 -17.14
CA ASN A 497 14.91 -1.17 -17.54
C ASN A 497 13.95 -2.35 -17.71
N SER A 498 14.14 -3.15 -18.76
CA SER A 498 13.39 -4.40 -18.96
C SER A 498 11.88 -4.17 -18.88
N ILE A 499 11.13 -4.92 -18.05
CA ILE A 499 9.69 -4.68 -17.86
C ILE A 499 9.37 -3.25 -17.40
N GLY A 500 10.25 -2.60 -16.63
CA GLY A 500 10.12 -1.20 -16.25
C GLY A 500 10.07 -0.27 -17.46
N GLY A 501 10.86 -0.57 -18.50
CA GLY A 501 10.82 0.12 -19.80
C GLY A 501 9.46 -0.02 -20.50
N TYR A 502 8.89 -1.22 -20.48
CA TYR A 502 7.58 -1.47 -21.08
C TYR A 502 6.45 -0.75 -20.32
N ILE A 503 6.50 -0.76 -18.98
CA ILE A 503 5.51 -0.07 -18.14
C ILE A 503 5.57 1.44 -18.38
N ILE A 504 6.75 2.06 -18.47
CA ILE A 504 6.84 3.50 -18.76
C ILE A 504 6.38 3.85 -20.17
N ALA A 505 6.53 2.95 -21.15
CA ALA A 505 5.96 3.14 -22.49
C ALA A 505 4.42 3.16 -22.45
N ILE A 506 3.79 2.31 -21.63
CA ILE A 506 2.34 2.37 -21.38
C ILE A 506 1.96 3.71 -20.74
N VAL A 507 2.73 4.19 -19.75
CA VAL A 507 2.48 5.50 -19.12
C VAL A 507 2.55 6.63 -20.15
N ALA A 508 3.59 6.64 -21.01
CA ALA A 508 3.74 7.63 -22.07
C ALA A 508 2.55 7.61 -23.05
N ARG A 509 2.05 6.41 -23.39
CA ARG A 509 0.88 6.27 -24.29
C ARG A 509 -0.42 6.77 -23.68
N LEU A 510 -0.65 6.41 -22.42
CA LEU A 510 -1.90 6.66 -21.71
C LEU A 510 -1.97 8.06 -21.13
N CYS A 511 -0.84 8.62 -20.71
CA CYS A 511 -0.71 9.90 -20.03
C CYS A 511 0.49 10.69 -20.60
N PRO A 512 0.50 11.04 -21.91
CA PRO A 512 1.64 11.67 -22.56
C PRO A 512 2.06 12.99 -21.91
N ALA A 513 1.13 13.70 -21.27
CA ALA A 513 1.43 14.91 -20.52
C ALA A 513 2.44 14.67 -19.38
N LEU A 514 2.42 13.51 -18.72
CA LEU A 514 3.31 13.19 -17.58
C LEU A 514 4.76 12.88 -18.01
N ALA A 515 4.99 12.65 -19.30
CA ALA A 515 6.30 12.27 -19.82
C ALA A 515 6.96 13.44 -20.57
N LYS A 516 8.17 13.82 -20.15
CA LYS A 516 9.05 14.73 -20.93
C LYS A 516 9.79 13.97 -22.01
N SER A 517 10.30 12.78 -21.67
CA SER A 517 10.92 11.83 -22.60
C SER A 517 10.83 10.41 -22.05
N VAL A 518 11.10 9.43 -22.90
CA VAL A 518 11.19 8.01 -22.53
C VAL A 518 12.58 7.48 -22.86
N VAL A 519 13.23 6.85 -21.87
CA VAL A 519 14.52 6.17 -22.01
C VAL A 519 14.33 4.68 -21.70
N LEU A 520 14.47 3.85 -22.73
CA LEU A 520 14.29 2.40 -22.65
C LEU A 520 15.66 1.72 -22.57
N ILE A 521 15.96 1.06 -21.44
CA ILE A 521 17.21 0.33 -21.22
C ILE A 521 16.93 -1.17 -21.31
N ASN A 522 17.32 -1.83 -22.40
CA ASN A 522 17.00 -3.25 -22.65
C ASN A 522 15.51 -3.57 -22.38
N SER A 523 14.60 -2.67 -22.76
CA SER A 523 13.17 -2.74 -22.39
C SER A 523 12.48 -4.03 -22.82
N GLY A 524 11.48 -4.50 -22.09
CA GLY A 524 10.53 -5.48 -22.60
C GLY A 524 9.69 -4.92 -23.75
N GLY A 525 8.97 -5.80 -24.44
CA GLY A 525 8.10 -5.44 -25.57
C GLY A 525 8.75 -5.64 -26.93
N ASN A 526 7.93 -6.03 -27.90
CA ASN A 526 8.34 -6.28 -29.28
C ASN A 526 8.01 -5.08 -30.18
N VAL A 527 8.59 -5.06 -31.37
CA VAL A 527 8.19 -4.17 -32.47
C VAL A 527 7.43 -5.04 -33.48
N ILE A 528 6.18 -4.69 -33.77
CA ILE A 528 5.35 -5.44 -34.72
C ILE A 528 4.88 -4.45 -35.81
N PRO A 529 5.34 -4.61 -37.06
CA PRO A 529 4.98 -3.72 -38.15
C PRO A 529 3.48 -3.80 -38.47
N GLY A 530 2.87 -2.66 -38.80
CA GLY A 530 1.46 -2.61 -39.21
C GLY A 530 0.45 -2.96 -38.11
N TYR A 531 0.86 -3.02 -36.85
CA TYR A 531 -0.02 -3.29 -35.72
C TYR A 531 -0.97 -2.12 -35.48
N SER A 532 -2.29 -2.37 -35.58
CA SER A 532 -3.31 -1.33 -35.58
C SER A 532 -4.37 -1.46 -34.49
N SER A 533 -4.34 -2.51 -33.66
CA SER A 533 -5.36 -2.74 -32.62
C SER A 533 -4.76 -3.22 -31.31
N ALA A 534 -5.00 -2.47 -30.22
CA ALA A 534 -4.55 -2.86 -28.90
C ALA A 534 -5.61 -3.71 -28.17
N LEU A 535 -5.29 -4.98 -27.89
CA LEU A 535 -6.08 -5.81 -26.99
C LEU A 535 -5.41 -5.84 -25.61
N PHE A 536 -5.77 -4.88 -24.75
CA PHE A 536 -5.47 -5.01 -23.33
C PHE A 536 -6.55 -5.90 -22.68
N THR A 537 -6.17 -7.10 -22.29
CA THR A 537 -7.07 -7.99 -21.54
C THR A 537 -7.02 -7.69 -20.04
N LYS A 538 -8.11 -7.10 -19.53
CA LYS A 538 -8.27 -6.78 -18.09
C LYS A 538 -8.59 -8.01 -17.25
N GLU A 539 -9.26 -9.02 -17.83
CA GLU A 539 -9.61 -10.25 -17.13
C GLU A 539 -8.52 -11.31 -17.30
N ARG A 540 -7.65 -11.43 -16.29
CA ARG A 540 -6.76 -12.57 -16.15
C ARG A 540 -7.16 -13.37 -14.92
N ARG A 541 -7.70 -14.57 -15.14
CA ARG A 541 -7.85 -15.56 -14.08
C ARG A 541 -6.56 -16.35 -13.99
N THR A 542 -5.90 -16.29 -12.84
CA THR A 542 -4.76 -17.16 -12.53
C THR A 542 -5.27 -18.59 -12.40
N SER A 543 -4.75 -19.50 -13.22
CA SER A 543 -5.09 -20.92 -13.14
C SER A 543 -4.32 -21.60 -12.01
N GLY A 544 -4.84 -22.70 -11.46
CA GLY A 544 -4.11 -23.49 -10.44
C GLY A 544 -2.75 -23.99 -10.93
N ALA A 545 -2.60 -24.21 -12.24
CA ALA A 545 -1.31 -24.52 -12.87
C ALA A 545 -0.30 -23.37 -12.78
N SER A 546 -0.75 -22.12 -12.92
CA SER A 546 0.10 -20.93 -12.78
C SER A 546 0.66 -20.81 -11.36
N TRP A 547 -0.18 -21.08 -10.35
CA TRP A 547 0.21 -21.09 -8.94
C TRP A 547 1.28 -22.15 -8.64
N LEU A 548 1.09 -23.39 -9.11
CA LEU A 548 2.10 -24.44 -9.00
C LEU A 548 3.39 -24.04 -9.74
N GLY A 549 3.27 -23.56 -10.97
CA GLY A 549 4.38 -23.09 -11.80
C GLY A 549 5.21 -21.99 -11.11
N ALA A 550 4.56 -21.03 -10.46
CA ALA A 550 5.25 -19.95 -9.73
C ALA A 550 6.04 -20.46 -8.54
N LYS A 551 5.55 -21.48 -7.81
CA LYS A 551 6.31 -22.10 -6.71
C LYS A 551 7.55 -22.84 -7.22
N PHE A 552 7.42 -23.58 -8.33
CA PHE A 552 8.56 -24.23 -8.96
C PHE A 552 9.56 -23.21 -9.51
N LEU A 553 9.08 -22.15 -10.16
CA LEU A 553 9.91 -21.06 -10.65
C LEU A 553 10.66 -20.37 -9.50
N LEU A 554 9.98 -20.05 -8.40
CA LEU A 554 10.60 -19.46 -7.22
C LEU A 554 11.71 -20.36 -6.65
N PHE A 555 11.44 -21.66 -6.55
CA PHE A 555 12.42 -22.64 -6.07
C PHE A 555 13.63 -22.70 -7.00
N TYR A 556 13.41 -22.80 -8.31
CA TYR A 556 14.48 -22.79 -9.31
C TYR A 556 15.31 -21.51 -9.23
N LEU A 557 14.67 -20.34 -9.25
CA LEU A 557 15.35 -19.05 -9.19
C LEU A 557 16.21 -18.90 -7.94
N ARG A 558 15.76 -19.38 -6.77
CA ARG A 558 16.57 -19.34 -5.54
C ARG A 558 17.84 -20.19 -5.64
N LEU A 559 17.79 -21.32 -6.35
CA LEU A 559 18.95 -22.22 -6.51
C LEU A 559 19.97 -21.68 -7.52
N THR A 560 19.49 -21.05 -8.59
CA THR A 560 20.32 -20.64 -9.75
C THR A 560 20.52 -19.13 -9.85
N LEU A 561 20.05 -18.35 -8.86
CA LEU A 561 20.04 -16.88 -8.87
C LEU A 561 21.39 -16.30 -9.29
N LYS A 562 22.47 -16.75 -8.65
CA LYS A 562 23.82 -16.22 -8.88
C LYS A 562 24.27 -16.42 -10.33
N ASP A 563 23.99 -17.58 -10.91
CA ASP A 563 24.38 -17.88 -12.28
C ASP A 563 23.52 -17.13 -13.30
N ILE A 564 22.20 -17.04 -13.05
CA ILE A 564 21.28 -16.25 -13.89
C ILE A 564 21.69 -14.78 -13.90
N VAL A 565 21.95 -14.19 -12.74
CA VAL A 565 22.35 -12.79 -12.62
C VAL A 565 23.73 -12.58 -13.26
N LYS A 566 24.71 -13.46 -13.04
CA LYS A 566 26.01 -13.36 -13.72
C LYS A 566 25.90 -13.40 -15.25
N ASN A 567 25.04 -14.25 -15.78
CA ASN A 567 24.80 -14.31 -17.22
C ASN A 567 24.24 -12.99 -17.77
N CYS A 568 23.47 -12.25 -16.97
CA CYS A 568 22.94 -10.93 -17.32
C CYS A 568 24.01 -9.81 -17.36
N TYR A 569 25.23 -10.07 -16.88
CA TYR A 569 26.35 -9.12 -16.78
C TYR A 569 27.63 -9.66 -17.47
N PRO A 570 27.58 -9.95 -18.77
CA PRO A 570 28.65 -10.62 -19.50
C PRO A 570 29.87 -9.73 -19.78
N ALA A 571 29.76 -8.40 -19.66
CA ALA A 571 30.84 -7.44 -19.85
C ALA A 571 31.58 -7.15 -18.53
N LYS A 572 30.87 -7.05 -17.40
CA LYS A 572 31.46 -6.79 -16.08
C LYS A 572 30.81 -7.63 -14.98
N THR A 573 31.20 -8.91 -14.93
CA THR A 573 30.65 -9.87 -13.96
C THR A 573 30.89 -9.51 -12.49
N GLU A 574 31.92 -8.70 -12.20
CA GLU A 574 32.26 -8.21 -10.87
C GLU A 574 31.20 -7.28 -10.26
N ARG A 575 30.32 -6.72 -11.10
CA ARG A 575 29.15 -5.92 -10.67
C ARG A 575 28.09 -6.78 -9.99
N VAL A 576 28.11 -8.09 -10.24
CA VAL A 576 27.32 -9.08 -9.51
C VAL A 576 28.02 -9.39 -8.18
N ASP A 577 28.05 -8.39 -7.32
CA ASP A 577 28.61 -8.45 -5.98
C ASP A 577 27.71 -9.25 -5.01
N ASN A 578 28.26 -9.59 -3.84
CA ASN A 578 27.53 -10.36 -2.84
C ASN A 578 26.29 -9.61 -2.34
N TRP A 579 26.38 -8.29 -2.19
CA TRP A 579 25.25 -7.50 -1.71
C TRP A 579 24.04 -7.58 -2.65
N LEU A 580 24.25 -7.48 -3.97
CA LEU A 580 23.18 -7.57 -4.96
C LEU A 580 22.50 -8.95 -4.91
N ILE A 581 23.31 -10.01 -4.88
CA ILE A 581 22.81 -11.39 -4.79
C ILE A 581 22.05 -11.62 -3.48
N ASP A 582 22.60 -11.16 -2.36
CA ASP A 582 22.01 -11.33 -1.02
C ASP A 582 20.68 -10.56 -0.90
N GLU A 583 20.59 -9.35 -1.44
CA GLU A 583 19.35 -8.54 -1.42
C GLU A 583 18.27 -9.13 -2.35
N MET A 584 18.65 -9.64 -3.53
CA MET A 584 17.73 -10.37 -4.41
C MET A 584 17.23 -11.67 -3.75
N LEU A 585 18.13 -12.42 -3.11
CA LEU A 585 17.78 -13.65 -2.41
C LEU A 585 16.87 -13.35 -1.21
N ARG A 586 17.17 -12.32 -0.42
CA ARG A 586 16.34 -11.82 0.69
C ARG A 586 14.93 -11.49 0.21
N ALA A 587 14.80 -10.67 -0.84
CA ALA A 587 13.51 -10.31 -1.42
C ALA A 587 12.73 -11.55 -1.91
N SER A 588 13.42 -12.58 -2.37
CA SER A 588 12.81 -13.84 -2.78
C SER A 588 12.12 -14.59 -1.64
N TYR A 589 12.44 -14.32 -0.36
CA TYR A 589 11.84 -14.95 0.82
C TYR A 589 10.73 -14.11 1.46
N ASP A 590 10.46 -12.90 0.96
CA ASP A 590 9.40 -12.04 1.48
C ASP A 590 7.99 -12.63 1.24
N PRO A 591 7.02 -12.37 2.13
CA PRO A 591 5.66 -12.85 1.95
C PRO A 591 5.04 -12.23 0.70
N GLY A 592 4.32 -13.05 -0.08
CA GLY A 592 3.66 -12.64 -1.32
C GLY A 592 4.49 -12.79 -2.61
N VAL A 593 5.78 -13.14 -2.53
CA VAL A 593 6.64 -13.27 -3.74
C VAL A 593 6.13 -14.29 -4.77
N ALA A 594 5.55 -15.41 -4.34
CA ALA A 594 4.97 -16.40 -5.24
C ALA A 594 3.80 -15.80 -6.05
N VAL A 595 2.98 -14.95 -5.41
CA VAL A 595 1.85 -14.25 -6.04
C VAL A 595 2.34 -13.34 -7.17
N VAL A 596 3.47 -12.67 -6.97
CA VAL A 596 4.13 -11.82 -7.98
C VAL A 596 4.69 -12.69 -9.11
N LEU A 597 5.33 -13.83 -8.81
CA LEU A 597 5.85 -14.74 -9.83
C LEU A 597 4.76 -15.41 -10.68
N GLU A 598 3.54 -15.56 -10.16
CA GLU A 598 2.40 -16.00 -10.98
C GLU A 598 2.11 -15.03 -12.14
N SER A 599 2.46 -13.74 -12.01
CA SER A 599 2.32 -12.78 -13.10
C SER A 599 3.17 -13.14 -14.32
N VAL A 600 4.28 -13.86 -14.14
CA VAL A 600 5.16 -14.32 -15.24
C VAL A 600 4.39 -15.16 -16.26
N PHE A 601 3.48 -16.02 -15.80
CA PHE A 601 2.68 -16.89 -16.66
C PHE A 601 1.51 -16.18 -17.34
N SER A 602 1.23 -14.95 -16.92
CA SER A 602 0.10 -14.17 -17.41
C SER A 602 0.54 -12.82 -17.99
N PHE A 603 1.85 -12.56 -18.08
CA PHE A 603 2.37 -11.33 -18.66
C PHE A 603 1.98 -11.21 -20.12
N ASN A 604 1.47 -10.03 -20.47
CA ASN A 604 1.04 -9.74 -21.82
C ASN A 604 1.83 -8.54 -22.35
N LEU A 605 2.92 -8.84 -23.05
CA LEU A 605 3.70 -7.87 -23.82
C LEU A 605 3.19 -7.74 -25.26
N SER A 606 1.91 -8.02 -25.52
CA SER A 606 1.37 -8.09 -26.88
C SER A 606 1.19 -6.73 -27.54
N VAL A 607 1.18 -5.63 -26.77
CA VAL A 607 1.08 -4.30 -27.37
C VAL A 607 2.50 -3.85 -27.75
N PRO A 608 2.80 -3.64 -29.03
CA PRO A 608 4.16 -3.36 -29.48
C PRO A 608 4.68 -1.98 -29.04
N LEU A 609 5.99 -1.85 -28.88
CA LEU A 609 6.64 -0.59 -28.52
C LEU A 609 6.39 0.51 -29.56
N ASN A 610 6.38 0.18 -30.85
CA ASN A 610 6.08 1.13 -31.93
C ASN A 610 4.62 1.63 -31.88
N TYR A 611 3.71 0.87 -31.28
CA TYR A 611 2.33 1.32 -31.05
C TYR A 611 2.21 2.15 -29.75
N LEU A 612 2.91 1.73 -28.69
CA LEU A 612 2.90 2.45 -27.41
C LEU A 612 3.55 3.83 -27.50
N LEU A 613 4.54 3.99 -28.36
CA LEU A 613 5.31 5.22 -28.49
C LEU A 613 5.00 6.01 -29.77
N ASP A 614 3.92 5.64 -30.47
CA ASP A 614 3.36 6.40 -31.58
C ASP A 614 2.96 7.81 -31.10
N GLY A 615 3.45 8.85 -31.78
CA GLY A 615 3.32 10.25 -31.41
C GLY A 615 4.32 10.75 -30.35
N PHE A 616 5.32 9.94 -29.98
CA PHE A 616 6.36 10.29 -29.01
C PHE A 616 7.79 10.20 -29.57
N GLU A 617 7.93 10.05 -30.88
CA GLU A 617 9.12 9.55 -31.57
C GLU A 617 10.39 10.35 -31.28
N ASP A 618 10.30 11.68 -31.37
CA ASP A 618 11.44 12.60 -31.17
C ASP A 618 11.90 12.69 -29.70
N ARG A 619 11.23 11.98 -28.79
CA ARG A 619 11.49 11.98 -27.34
C ARG A 619 11.72 10.58 -26.79
N VAL A 620 12.15 9.64 -27.65
CA VAL A 620 12.51 8.28 -27.26
C VAL A 620 14.01 8.05 -27.46
N LEU A 621 14.66 7.62 -26.38
CA LEU A 621 16.02 7.10 -26.37
C LEU A 621 16.00 5.60 -26.03
N ILE A 622 16.68 4.80 -26.82
CA ILE A 622 16.93 3.38 -26.58
C ILE A 622 18.40 3.20 -26.20
N ILE A 623 18.65 2.58 -25.05
CA ILE A 623 19.98 2.10 -24.66
C ILE A 623 19.91 0.56 -24.67
N GLN A 624 20.64 -0.07 -25.59
CA GLN A 624 20.61 -1.51 -25.78
C GLN A 624 21.99 -2.12 -25.52
N GLY A 625 22.08 -2.97 -24.50
CA GLY A 625 23.21 -3.87 -24.32
C GLY A 625 23.16 -4.97 -25.39
N MET A 626 24.21 -5.07 -26.20
CA MET A 626 24.27 -5.95 -27.37
C MET A 626 24.61 -7.41 -27.03
N ARG A 627 24.99 -7.69 -25.78
CA ARG A 627 25.27 -9.03 -25.25
C ARG A 627 24.17 -9.54 -24.31
N ASP A 628 22.97 -8.97 -24.38
CA ASP A 628 21.83 -9.38 -23.56
C ASP A 628 21.49 -10.87 -23.79
N PRO A 629 21.55 -11.73 -22.75
CA PRO A 629 21.21 -13.14 -22.88
C PRO A 629 19.68 -13.40 -22.91
N ILE A 630 18.86 -12.40 -22.56
CA ILE A 630 17.41 -12.53 -22.43
C ILE A 630 16.70 -12.19 -23.74
N SER A 631 17.27 -11.28 -24.54
CA SER A 631 16.67 -10.82 -25.78
C SER A 631 17.65 -10.79 -26.95
N ASP A 632 17.19 -11.14 -28.16
CA ASP A 632 17.99 -10.99 -29.38
C ASP A 632 18.14 -9.51 -29.73
N SER A 633 19.21 -8.92 -29.22
CA SER A 633 19.52 -7.50 -29.33
C SER A 633 19.72 -7.08 -30.79
N LYS A 634 20.29 -7.94 -31.64
CA LYS A 634 20.55 -7.61 -33.05
C LYS A 634 19.26 -7.48 -33.82
N SER A 635 18.39 -8.49 -33.72
CA SER A 635 17.08 -8.48 -34.40
C SER A 635 16.21 -7.34 -33.88
N LYS A 636 16.23 -7.09 -32.56
CA LYS A 636 15.44 -6.02 -31.96
C LYS A 636 15.88 -4.62 -32.40
N VAL A 637 17.19 -4.35 -32.41
CA VAL A 637 17.72 -3.06 -32.89
C VAL A 637 17.42 -2.86 -34.37
N ALA A 638 17.52 -3.91 -35.18
CA ALA A 638 17.14 -3.86 -36.60
C ALA A 638 15.67 -3.46 -36.76
N MET A 639 14.76 -4.11 -36.04
CA MET A 639 13.32 -3.78 -36.07
C MET A 639 13.02 -2.35 -35.60
N LEU A 640 13.70 -1.88 -34.54
CA LEU A 640 13.56 -0.50 -34.06
C LEU A 640 14.04 0.51 -35.10
N LYS A 641 15.19 0.26 -35.75
CA LYS A 641 15.71 1.14 -36.81
C LYS A 641 14.78 1.19 -38.02
N GLU A 642 14.17 0.06 -38.38
CA GLU A 642 13.29 -0.05 -39.56
C GLU A 642 11.90 0.56 -39.33
N HIS A 643 11.33 0.41 -38.12
CA HIS A 643 9.92 0.73 -37.87
C HIS A 643 9.67 1.84 -36.86
N CYS A 644 10.70 2.40 -36.22
CA CYS A 644 10.57 3.49 -35.25
C CYS A 644 11.43 4.69 -35.66
N ALA A 645 11.05 5.35 -36.76
CA ALA A 645 11.70 6.58 -37.19
C ALA A 645 11.64 7.64 -36.07
N GLY A 646 12.73 8.37 -35.85
CA GLY A 646 12.85 9.40 -34.80
C GLY A 646 13.45 8.90 -33.48
N PHE A 647 13.43 7.60 -33.21
CA PHE A 647 14.06 7.06 -31.99
C PHE A 647 15.58 7.18 -32.06
N ILE A 648 16.20 7.65 -30.99
CA ILE A 648 17.66 7.62 -30.86
C ILE A 648 18.06 6.28 -30.24
N ILE A 649 18.95 5.54 -30.90
CA ILE A 649 19.41 4.23 -30.44
C ILE A 649 20.90 4.30 -30.11
N LYS A 650 21.26 3.88 -28.89
CA LYS A 650 22.62 3.75 -28.38
C LYS A 650 22.89 2.29 -28.05
N GLU A 651 23.80 1.69 -28.80
CA GLU A 651 24.25 0.31 -28.61
C GLU A 651 25.45 0.31 -27.67
N LEU A 652 25.45 -0.56 -26.65
CA LEU A 652 26.53 -0.72 -25.69
C LEU A 652 27.02 -2.16 -25.66
N ASP A 653 28.32 -2.37 -25.39
CA ASP A 653 28.87 -3.70 -25.13
C ASP A 653 28.56 -4.15 -23.68
N ALA A 654 27.27 -4.32 -23.40
CA ALA A 654 26.70 -4.70 -22.11
C ALA A 654 25.67 -5.83 -22.28
N GLY A 655 25.31 -6.47 -21.18
CA GLY A 655 24.25 -7.47 -21.07
C GLY A 655 22.86 -6.86 -20.85
N HIS A 656 22.09 -7.48 -19.96
CA HIS A 656 20.68 -7.12 -19.73
C HIS A 656 20.50 -5.89 -18.84
N CYS A 657 21.50 -5.59 -18.00
CA CYS A 657 21.45 -4.49 -17.02
C CYS A 657 22.51 -3.40 -17.29
N PRO A 658 22.56 -2.74 -18.48
CA PRO A 658 23.61 -1.76 -18.77
C PRO A 658 23.73 -0.65 -17.73
N HIS A 659 22.61 -0.23 -17.14
CA HIS A 659 22.58 0.84 -16.13
C HIS A 659 23.39 0.50 -14.87
N ASP A 660 23.45 -0.78 -14.49
CA ASP A 660 24.27 -1.24 -13.36
C ASP A 660 25.61 -1.84 -13.82
N GLU A 661 25.70 -2.37 -15.03
CA GLU A 661 26.92 -2.97 -15.56
C GLU A 661 27.94 -1.93 -16.04
N LEU A 662 27.48 -0.94 -16.82
CA LEU A 662 28.26 0.17 -17.36
C LEU A 662 27.66 1.54 -16.94
N PRO A 663 27.55 1.84 -15.63
CA PRO A 663 26.81 3.00 -15.14
C PRO A 663 27.34 4.33 -15.68
N VAL A 664 28.67 4.48 -15.81
CA VAL A 664 29.29 5.74 -16.29
C VAL A 664 28.83 6.08 -17.71
N GLU A 665 28.84 5.12 -18.62
CA GLU A 665 28.43 5.31 -20.01
C GLU A 665 26.93 5.59 -20.10
N VAL A 666 26.12 4.81 -19.37
CA VAL A 666 24.66 4.99 -19.34
C VAL A 666 24.28 6.35 -18.78
N ASN A 667 24.92 6.79 -17.69
CA ASN A 667 24.66 8.09 -17.08
C ASN A 667 25.02 9.24 -18.04
N SER A 668 26.16 9.16 -18.72
CA SER A 668 26.55 10.17 -19.72
C SER A 668 25.51 10.28 -20.84
N ILE A 669 25.07 9.13 -21.38
CA ILE A 669 24.06 9.09 -22.44
C ILE A 669 22.73 9.70 -21.98
N ILE A 670 22.28 9.39 -20.75
CA ILE A 670 21.04 9.94 -20.20
C ILE A 670 21.15 11.45 -20.00
N LEU A 671 22.26 11.93 -19.44
CA LEU A 671 22.47 13.36 -19.18
C LEU A 671 22.55 14.17 -20.48
N GLU A 672 23.33 13.70 -21.46
CA GLU A 672 23.42 14.30 -22.80
C GLU A 672 22.05 14.37 -23.47
N TRP A 673 21.25 13.32 -23.33
CA TRP A 673 19.90 13.26 -23.86
C TRP A 673 18.97 14.32 -23.24
N ILE A 674 18.95 14.42 -21.91
CA ILE A 674 18.13 15.41 -21.18
C ILE A 674 18.51 16.84 -21.58
N VAL A 675 19.81 17.14 -21.69
CA VAL A 675 20.33 18.44 -22.15
C VAL A 675 19.93 18.72 -23.60
N SER A 676 20.02 17.71 -24.48
CA SER A 676 19.67 17.86 -25.90
C SER A 676 18.19 18.18 -26.12
N LEU A 677 17.29 17.66 -25.27
CA LEU A 677 15.87 17.97 -25.35
C LEU A 677 15.55 19.36 -24.80
N SER A 678 16.23 19.77 -23.73
CA SER A 678 16.05 21.10 -23.13
C SER A 678 16.46 22.23 -24.08
N SER A 679 17.45 22.00 -24.94
CA SER A 679 17.88 22.97 -25.97
C SER A 679 17.00 23.03 -27.22
N LYS A 680 16.17 22.00 -27.47
CA LYS A 680 15.23 21.95 -28.61
C LYS A 680 13.86 22.58 -28.30
N LEU A 681 13.53 22.81 -27.04
CA LEU A 681 12.28 23.47 -26.65
C LEU A 681 12.45 24.99 -26.72
N PRO A 682 11.62 25.72 -27.49
CA PRO A 682 11.67 27.19 -27.50
C PRO A 682 11.39 27.73 -26.09
N VAL A 683 12.17 28.73 -25.68
CA VAL A 683 11.95 29.51 -24.45
C VAL A 683 10.55 30.13 -24.52
N GLY A 684 9.54 29.47 -23.96
CA GLY A 684 8.15 29.98 -23.96
C GLY A 684 7.02 28.98 -23.74
N SER A 685 7.26 27.66 -23.70
CA SER A 685 6.16 26.66 -23.61
C SER A 685 5.87 26.11 -22.20
N PHE A 686 6.29 26.79 -21.13
CA PHE A 686 5.79 26.50 -19.77
C PHE A 686 5.17 27.79 -19.20
N LYS A 687 3.85 27.85 -19.28
CA LYS A 687 3.00 28.75 -18.51
C LYS A 687 1.75 28.01 -18.07
#